data_AF-A0A8J6CTY8-F1
#
_entry.id   AF-A0A8J6CTY8-F1
#
_cell.length_a   1.000
_cell.length_b   1.000
_cell.length_c   1.000
_cell.angle_alpha   90.00
_cell.angle_beta   90.00
_cell.angle_gamma   90.00
#
_symmetry.space_group_name_H-M   'P 1'
#
loop_
_entity.id
_entity.type
_entity.pdbx_description
1 polymer ?
#
loop_
_entity_poly.entity_id
_entity_poly.type
_entity_poly.pdbx_seq_one_letter_code
_entity_poly.pdbx_strand_id
1 'polypeptide(L)'
;MPCSLPEFSVPLITIFFLVFGASNVSNAIVPTSSTFKYVNEDYRPLLTYLFPFQLCFYNTTPNAFTLALRMGSPRSESIMRWVWEANRGRPVRENATLTFGSDGNLVLADADGTVAWQNGHCQQGRVLVGQTLRSNGPKKLVSRMSIADGFEGPYSFVMEQRFLKKYYKTKNSASPFLYHRSDEFGNGQGSLANLIFYCKPGTEQAYTYKLGFTSDMKGSTSSGTYIFSRPKYNSTYSLLRVESDGNLTIYTFNENTTFKLFDGDDHESRCNLPKKSGSLGICDDNQCVACPKPKGLTGWSQSCAPPALSPCKSAANVGYYKVVGVEHFTSKYTEGDGPMKLNDCRVKCSNDCGCLGFFYREESSKCLLVPELGPWLRAQSIVILKGLELSNSDGMFGRYYINEGETGELSVEYFADYRALPIFLLPFQLCFYNTTPNAFTLGLRMGSRRSESLMRWVWDANRGRPVRENATLTFGSNGNLVLADADGTVAWQTGTANKGVVGLNIQQNGNLVLYEKKGKFIWQSFDHPTDTLLVGQTLRSNGPNKLVSRTSIADGSEGPYSFVMEQRFLKMYYKTKNSPLPLLYYRSYEFGNGQGSLANLKFYCSPETEQAYAYELGFTFDMKGSTSSGTYILSRPKYNSTHSMLRVEPDGKLKIYTFNENVEWGTWENTFKLFDGDDYESLCNLPRKCGSLGICEDNQCVACPKPKGLMGWSKSCAPPVLSPCKGGGDNVGYYKVVGVEHFTNGYTEGDGPMKLNDCRVKCSNDCGCLGFFYKEESSKCLLVPELGTLVKVTNLAHVAYIKMPK
;
A
#
# COMPACT_ATOMS: atom_id res chain seq x y z
N MET A 1 -18.87 47.00 -0.68
CA MET A 1 -17.80 48.02 -0.55
C MET A 1 -16.93 47.92 -1.78
N PRO A 2 -16.69 49.02 -2.51
CA PRO A 2 -15.71 49.02 -3.60
C PRO A 2 -14.34 48.65 -3.01
N CYS A 3 -13.58 47.81 -3.71
CA CYS A 3 -12.21 47.48 -3.32
C CYS A 3 -11.39 48.77 -3.31
N SER A 4 -11.16 49.35 -2.14
CA SER A 4 -10.14 50.38 -1.98
C SER A 4 -8.77 49.75 -2.23
N LEU A 5 -8.23 50.01 -3.42
CA LEU A 5 -6.79 49.99 -3.63
C LEU A 5 -6.17 51.09 -2.75
N PRO A 6 -4.95 50.89 -2.21
CA PRO A 6 -4.26 51.97 -1.51
C PRO A 6 -4.11 53.16 -2.47
N GLU A 7 -4.35 54.36 -1.95
CA GLU A 7 -4.15 55.64 -2.64
C GLU A 7 -2.75 55.72 -3.23
N PHE A 8 -2.61 55.42 -4.53
CA PHE A 8 -1.41 55.74 -5.29
C PHE A 8 -1.83 56.11 -6.72
N SER A 9 -1.74 57.40 -7.00
CA SER A 9 -2.06 58.07 -8.25
C SER A 9 -1.04 57.74 -9.35
N VAL A 10 -1.08 56.54 -9.95
CA VAL A 10 -0.28 56.18 -11.14
C VAL A 10 -1.05 55.13 -11.98
N PRO A 11 -1.06 55.18 -13.34
CA PRO A 11 -1.88 54.29 -14.18
C PRO A 11 -1.60 52.79 -13.94
N LEU A 12 -2.66 51.97 -14.02
CA LEU A 12 -2.72 50.54 -13.64
C LEU A 12 -1.63 49.61 -14.21
N ILE A 13 -0.89 50.04 -15.24
CA ILE A 13 0.19 49.25 -15.83
C ILE A 13 1.51 49.44 -15.08
N THR A 14 1.70 50.57 -14.38
CA THR A 14 2.93 50.85 -13.63
C THR A 14 3.05 50.04 -12.34
N ILE A 15 1.92 49.64 -11.72
CA ILE A 15 1.91 48.92 -10.43
C ILE A 15 2.32 47.44 -10.59
N PHE A 16 2.10 46.83 -11.77
CA PHE A 16 2.54 45.45 -12.01
C PHE A 16 4.08 45.31 -12.10
N PHE A 17 4.82 46.37 -12.44
CA PHE A 17 6.28 46.31 -12.65
C PHE A 17 7.14 46.68 -11.44
N LEU A 18 6.59 47.39 -10.45
CA LEU A 18 7.32 47.73 -9.22
C LEU A 18 7.52 46.53 -8.28
N VAL A 19 6.69 45.49 -8.37
CA VAL A 19 6.80 44.28 -7.53
C VAL A 19 7.91 43.32 -8.01
N PHE A 20 8.34 43.41 -9.27
CA PHE A 20 9.22 42.41 -9.90
C PHE A 20 10.63 42.90 -10.28
N GLY A 21 11.04 44.11 -9.88
CA GLY A 21 12.45 44.54 -9.94
C GLY A 21 13.12 44.43 -11.31
N ALA A 22 12.44 44.82 -12.40
CA ALA A 22 13.05 44.90 -13.72
C ALA A 22 13.62 46.31 -13.97
N SER A 23 14.90 46.39 -14.36
CA SER A 23 15.66 47.64 -14.57
C SER A 23 15.41 48.35 -15.90
N ASN A 24 14.38 47.98 -16.67
CA ASN A 24 14.02 48.64 -17.94
C ASN A 24 12.49 48.68 -18.11
N VAL A 25 11.84 49.74 -17.61
CA VAL A 25 10.36 49.91 -17.60
C VAL A 25 9.89 51.02 -18.54
N SER A 26 10.77 51.69 -19.28
CA SER A 26 10.42 52.86 -20.10
C SER A 26 9.45 52.58 -21.26
N ASN A 27 9.37 51.34 -21.76
CA ASN A 27 8.56 50.98 -22.95
C ASN A 27 7.34 50.08 -22.65
N ALA A 28 6.99 49.86 -21.37
CA ALA A 28 5.83 49.05 -20.96
C ALA A 28 4.57 49.88 -20.63
N ILE A 29 4.61 51.21 -20.80
CA ILE A 29 3.54 52.13 -20.42
C ILE A 29 2.57 52.30 -21.59
N VAL A 30 1.29 51.99 -21.38
CA VAL A 30 0.22 52.28 -22.36
C VAL A 30 -0.35 53.67 -22.07
N PRO A 31 -0.29 54.62 -23.01
CA PRO A 31 -0.93 55.93 -22.88
C PRO A 31 -2.45 55.82 -22.74
N THR A 32 -3.06 56.69 -21.94
CA THR A 32 -4.54 56.76 -21.76
C THR A 32 -5.29 57.07 -23.06
N SER A 33 -4.60 57.58 -24.09
CA SER A 33 -5.14 57.79 -25.44
C SER A 33 -5.16 56.55 -26.33
N SER A 34 -4.65 55.41 -25.85
CA SER A 34 -4.52 54.19 -26.65
C SER A 34 -5.82 53.39 -26.70
N THR A 35 -6.17 52.93 -27.90
CA THR A 35 -7.27 51.98 -28.14
C THR A 35 -6.70 50.75 -28.83
N PHE A 36 -6.91 49.58 -28.23
CA PHE A 36 -6.55 48.31 -28.86
C PHE A 36 -7.80 47.66 -29.44
N LYS A 37 -7.81 47.42 -30.74
CA LYS A 37 -8.83 46.61 -31.42
C LYS A 37 -8.32 45.20 -31.55
N TYR A 38 -9.13 44.22 -31.14
CA TYR A 38 -8.83 42.83 -31.46
C TYR A 38 -9.25 42.54 -32.90
N VAL A 39 -8.28 42.17 -33.72
CA VAL A 39 -8.46 41.60 -35.06
C VAL A 39 -8.00 40.15 -34.96
N ASN A 40 -8.74 39.22 -35.57
CA ASN A 40 -8.49 37.79 -35.49
C ASN A 40 -7.16 37.38 -36.14
N GLU A 41 -6.07 37.64 -35.42
CA GLU A 41 -4.71 37.18 -35.70
C GLU A 41 -4.32 36.24 -34.55
N ASP A 42 -4.13 34.96 -34.86
CA ASP A 42 -3.83 33.89 -33.90
C ASP A 42 -2.77 34.30 -32.87
N TYR A 43 -3.21 34.44 -31.62
CA TYR A 43 -2.39 34.64 -30.42
C TYR A 43 -1.36 35.79 -30.46
N ARG A 44 -1.57 36.81 -31.31
CA ARG A 44 -0.65 37.94 -31.39
C ARG A 44 -0.64 38.73 -30.08
N PRO A 45 0.50 38.88 -29.40
CA PRO A 45 0.58 39.64 -28.16
C PRO A 45 0.33 41.13 -28.41
N LEU A 46 -0.56 41.72 -27.62
CA LEU A 46 -0.83 43.17 -27.61
C LEU A 46 0.38 43.98 -27.16
N LEU A 47 1.25 43.37 -26.34
CA LEU A 47 2.50 43.94 -25.83
C LEU A 47 3.61 42.88 -25.92
N THR A 48 4.64 43.13 -26.73
CA THR A 48 5.70 42.16 -27.09
C THR A 48 6.95 42.21 -26.20
N TYR A 49 7.16 43.27 -25.42
CA TYR A 49 8.42 43.52 -24.69
C TYR A 49 8.41 43.10 -23.21
N LEU A 50 7.42 42.31 -22.77
CA LEU A 50 7.16 42.02 -21.36
C LEU A 50 7.72 40.70 -20.85
N PHE A 51 8.86 40.21 -21.35
CA PHE A 51 9.39 38.89 -20.95
C PHE A 51 9.48 38.71 -19.42
N PRO A 52 8.91 37.63 -18.83
CA PRO A 52 8.31 36.45 -19.47
C PRO A 52 6.78 36.51 -19.69
N PHE A 53 6.12 37.66 -19.48
CA PHE A 53 4.68 37.84 -19.64
C PHE A 53 4.26 38.36 -21.02
N GLN A 54 3.04 38.02 -21.45
CA GLN A 54 2.42 38.52 -22.68
C GLN A 54 0.92 38.71 -22.47
N LEU A 55 0.41 39.89 -22.80
CA LEU A 55 -1.02 40.17 -22.82
C LEU A 55 -1.57 39.83 -24.20
N CYS A 56 -2.57 38.96 -24.30
CA CYS A 56 -3.16 38.53 -25.56
C CYS A 56 -4.63 38.13 -25.40
N PHE A 57 -5.34 38.07 -26.52
CA PHE A 57 -6.64 37.43 -26.60
C PHE A 57 -6.46 35.96 -26.95
N TYR A 58 -7.30 35.10 -26.38
CA TYR A 58 -7.35 33.70 -26.76
C TYR A 58 -8.79 33.20 -26.92
N ASN A 59 -8.94 32.18 -27.76
CA ASN A 59 -10.22 31.60 -28.11
C ASN A 59 -10.66 30.57 -27.05
N THR A 60 -11.84 30.76 -26.46
CA THR A 60 -12.45 29.80 -25.53
C THR A 60 -13.42 28.85 -26.24
N THR A 61 -14.17 29.36 -27.23
CA THR A 61 -15.07 28.63 -28.14
C THR A 61 -15.21 29.47 -29.42
N PRO A 62 -15.56 28.89 -30.60
CA PRO A 62 -15.70 29.67 -31.84
C PRO A 62 -16.46 30.99 -31.64
N ASN A 63 -15.86 32.12 -32.02
CA ASN A 63 -16.36 33.50 -31.83
C ASN A 63 -16.48 34.02 -30.38
N ALA A 64 -15.72 33.45 -29.42
CA ALA A 64 -15.71 33.87 -28.02
C ALA A 64 -14.26 34.04 -27.48
N PHE A 65 -13.86 35.29 -27.28
CA PHE A 65 -12.51 35.70 -26.94
C PHE A 65 -12.40 36.20 -25.49
N THR A 66 -11.33 35.78 -24.82
CA THR A 66 -10.99 36.22 -23.46
C THR A 66 -9.67 36.97 -23.48
N LEU A 67 -9.65 38.16 -22.89
CA LEU A 67 -8.41 38.91 -22.65
C LEU A 67 -7.67 38.29 -21.49
N ALA A 68 -6.41 37.89 -21.71
CA ALA A 68 -5.63 37.15 -20.75
C ALA A 68 -4.14 37.52 -20.77
N LEU A 69 -3.53 37.40 -19.60
CA LEU A 69 -2.07 37.43 -19.44
C LEU A 69 -1.57 35.99 -19.49
N ARG A 70 -0.55 35.70 -20.30
CA ARG A 70 0.21 34.45 -20.24
C ARG A 70 1.65 34.70 -19.82
N MET A 71 2.29 33.67 -19.28
CA MET A 71 3.69 33.65 -18.86
C MET A 71 4.38 32.50 -19.59
N GLY A 72 5.54 32.74 -20.22
CA GLY A 72 6.27 31.71 -20.96
C GLY A 72 7.45 32.24 -21.78
N SER A 73 8.20 31.35 -22.44
CA SER A 73 9.26 31.76 -23.38
C SER A 73 8.68 31.98 -24.78
N PRO A 74 8.92 33.12 -25.43
CA PRO A 74 8.46 33.36 -26.80
C PRO A 74 9.03 32.34 -27.82
N ARG A 75 10.10 31.62 -27.46
CA ARG A 75 10.78 30.63 -28.31
C ARG A 75 10.16 29.23 -28.24
N SER A 76 9.20 29.01 -27.35
CA SER A 76 8.57 27.70 -27.16
C SER A 76 7.12 27.85 -26.70
N GLU A 77 6.18 27.55 -27.59
CA GLU A 77 4.74 27.61 -27.28
C GLU A 77 4.31 26.57 -26.23
N SER A 78 5.02 25.45 -26.13
CA SER A 78 4.69 24.36 -25.19
C SER A 78 4.83 24.76 -23.71
N ILE A 79 5.53 25.87 -23.43
CA ILE A 79 5.76 26.39 -22.07
C ILE A 79 4.96 27.67 -21.76
N MET A 80 4.02 28.07 -22.62
CA MET A 80 3.12 29.19 -22.37
C MET A 80 1.96 28.79 -21.44
N ARG A 81 1.73 29.56 -20.38
CA ARG A 81 0.66 29.34 -19.40
C ARG A 81 -0.13 30.62 -19.14
N TRP A 82 -1.46 30.56 -19.24
CA TRP A 82 -2.36 31.67 -18.85
C TRP A 82 -2.25 31.93 -17.34
N VAL A 83 -2.03 33.16 -16.89
CA VAL A 83 -1.85 33.50 -15.46
C VAL A 83 -2.92 34.46 -14.94
N TRP A 84 -3.60 35.21 -15.81
CA TRP A 84 -4.69 36.09 -15.45
C TRP A 84 -5.67 36.26 -16.61
N GLU A 85 -6.96 36.47 -16.31
CA GLU A 85 -8.04 36.64 -17.29
C GLU A 85 -8.99 37.73 -16.83
N ALA A 86 -9.37 38.62 -17.74
CA ALA A 86 -10.19 39.79 -17.46
C ALA A 86 -11.69 39.41 -17.42
N ASN A 87 -12.22 38.97 -18.55
CA ASN A 87 -13.65 38.83 -18.81
C ASN A 87 -14.14 37.37 -18.69
N ARG A 88 -13.75 36.67 -17.62
CA ARG A 88 -14.26 35.32 -17.33
C ARG A 88 -15.77 35.35 -17.17
N GLY A 89 -16.46 34.44 -17.85
CA GLY A 89 -17.92 34.34 -17.82
C GLY A 89 -18.64 35.26 -18.81
N ARG A 90 -17.92 36.19 -19.47
CA ARG A 90 -18.46 37.03 -20.53
C ARG A 90 -17.43 37.27 -21.64
N PRO A 91 -17.17 36.25 -22.48
CA PRO A 91 -16.28 36.41 -23.64
C PRO A 91 -16.79 37.50 -24.59
N VAL A 92 -15.87 38.19 -25.25
CA VAL A 92 -16.18 39.17 -26.29
C VAL A 92 -16.09 38.54 -27.68
N ARG A 93 -16.69 39.18 -28.67
CA ARG A 93 -16.63 38.79 -30.08
C ARG A 93 -15.47 39.47 -30.81
N GLU A 94 -15.30 39.12 -32.08
CA GLU A 94 -14.34 39.78 -32.96
C GLU A 94 -14.62 41.30 -33.04
N ASN A 95 -13.58 42.12 -33.23
CA ASN A 95 -13.63 43.59 -33.21
C ASN A 95 -13.92 44.24 -31.85
N ALA A 96 -13.83 43.48 -30.75
CA ALA A 96 -13.85 44.04 -29.41
C ALA A 96 -12.73 45.06 -29.20
N THR A 97 -12.99 46.05 -28.34
CA THR A 97 -12.07 47.15 -28.07
C THR A 97 -11.69 47.19 -26.59
N LEU A 98 -10.39 47.38 -26.34
CA LEU A 98 -9.83 47.64 -25.02
C LEU A 98 -9.38 49.10 -24.96
N THR A 99 -10.05 49.90 -24.16
CA THR A 99 -9.88 51.36 -24.09
C THR A 99 -9.86 51.86 -22.65
N PHE A 100 -9.34 53.06 -22.43
CA PHE A 100 -9.57 53.79 -21.20
C PHE A 100 -10.92 54.54 -21.29
N GLY A 101 -11.80 54.27 -20.33
CA GLY A 101 -13.03 55.03 -20.12
C GLY A 101 -12.73 56.45 -19.63
N SER A 102 -13.75 57.31 -19.68
CA SER A 102 -13.66 58.71 -19.22
C SER A 102 -13.36 58.86 -17.73
N ASP A 103 -13.57 57.80 -16.95
CA ASP A 103 -13.28 57.66 -15.53
C ASP A 103 -11.85 57.15 -15.25
N GLY A 104 -11.01 56.99 -16.29
CA GLY A 104 -9.65 56.50 -16.18
C GLY A 104 -9.54 54.98 -16.01
N ASN A 105 -10.67 54.27 -16.05
CA ASN A 105 -10.73 52.82 -15.93
C ASN A 105 -10.48 52.13 -17.28
N LEU A 106 -9.84 50.97 -17.26
CA LEU A 106 -9.68 50.11 -18.43
C LEU A 106 -10.97 49.33 -18.69
N VAL A 107 -11.55 49.50 -19.88
CA VAL A 107 -12.82 48.93 -20.30
C VAL A 107 -12.59 48.01 -21.51
N LEU A 108 -13.10 46.79 -21.43
CA LEU A 108 -13.20 45.86 -22.55
C LEU A 108 -14.66 45.79 -23.00
N ALA A 109 -14.95 46.16 -24.25
CA ALA A 109 -16.29 46.19 -24.81
C ALA A 109 -16.36 45.46 -26.17
N ASP A 110 -17.51 44.85 -26.44
CA ASP A 110 -17.85 44.30 -27.76
C ASP A 110 -17.92 45.39 -28.83
N ALA A 111 -17.96 44.99 -30.11
CA ALA A 111 -18.04 45.93 -31.24
C ALA A 111 -19.31 46.80 -31.22
N ASP A 112 -20.37 46.36 -30.54
CA ASP A 112 -21.61 47.11 -30.33
C ASP A 112 -21.54 48.10 -29.14
N GLY A 113 -20.39 48.20 -28.47
CA GLY A 113 -20.16 49.06 -27.32
C GLY A 113 -20.57 48.44 -25.98
N THR A 114 -21.06 47.20 -25.96
CA THR A 114 -21.47 46.55 -24.71
C THR A 114 -20.25 46.19 -23.87
N VAL A 115 -20.13 46.77 -22.66
CA VAL A 115 -18.99 46.55 -21.76
C VAL A 115 -18.99 45.13 -21.24
N ALA A 116 -18.01 44.31 -21.61
CA ALA A 116 -17.83 42.95 -21.13
C ALA A 116 -17.01 42.87 -19.83
N TRP A 117 -16.09 43.81 -19.61
CA TRP A 117 -15.29 43.88 -18.39
C TRP A 117 -14.74 45.29 -18.13
N GLN A 118 -14.54 45.63 -16.85
CA GLN A 118 -13.90 46.87 -16.40
C GLN A 118 -13.03 46.59 -15.15
N ASN A 119 -11.90 47.27 -15.01
CA ASN A 119 -11.06 47.18 -13.82
C ASN A 119 -11.78 47.74 -12.57
N GLY A 120 -12.25 46.83 -11.71
CA GLY A 120 -13.02 47.15 -10.50
C GLY A 120 -13.71 45.93 -9.89
N HIS A 121 -13.95 44.90 -10.70
CA HIS A 121 -14.42 43.58 -10.28
C HIS A 121 -13.24 42.61 -10.08
N CYS A 122 -12.96 42.21 -8.83
CA CYS A 122 -11.89 41.27 -8.51
C CYS A 122 -12.42 39.86 -8.29
N GLN A 123 -12.40 39.02 -9.32
CA GLN A 123 -12.37 37.56 -9.16
C GLN A 123 -11.10 37.05 -9.86
N GLN A 124 -10.18 36.43 -9.10
CA GLN A 124 -8.92 35.89 -9.63
C GLN A 124 -8.83 34.41 -9.25
N GLY A 125 -8.73 33.51 -10.22
CA GLY A 125 -8.57 32.06 -9.97
C GLY A 125 -7.12 31.58 -9.76
N ARG A 126 -6.15 32.50 -9.70
CA ARG A 126 -4.71 32.22 -9.73
C ARG A 126 -3.95 33.25 -8.87
N VAL A 127 -2.88 32.86 -8.17
CA VAL A 127 -1.98 33.73 -7.37
C VAL A 127 -0.54 33.60 -7.88
N LEU A 128 0.10 34.71 -8.21
CA LEU A 128 1.53 34.76 -8.59
C LEU A 128 2.43 35.00 -7.37
N VAL A 129 3.71 34.62 -7.45
CA VAL A 129 4.71 34.98 -6.42
C VAL A 129 4.69 36.51 -6.23
N GLY A 130 4.62 36.96 -4.97
CA GLY A 130 4.48 38.36 -4.57
C GLY A 130 3.04 38.83 -4.36
N GLN A 131 2.02 38.06 -4.79
CA GLN A 131 0.63 38.41 -4.53
C GLN A 131 0.16 37.94 -3.14
N THR A 132 -0.74 38.74 -2.55
CA THR A 132 -1.26 38.54 -1.19
C THR A 132 -2.70 38.04 -1.20
N LEU A 133 -2.96 36.95 -0.47
CA LEU A 133 -4.30 36.53 -0.06
C LEU A 133 -4.59 37.16 1.31
N ARG A 134 -5.60 38.04 1.37
CA ARG A 134 -6.00 38.71 2.62
C ARG A 134 -6.98 37.84 3.38
N SER A 135 -6.80 37.72 4.69
CA SER A 135 -7.77 37.02 5.55
C SER A 135 -9.13 37.73 5.50
N ASN A 136 -10.19 36.99 5.21
CA ASN A 136 -11.56 37.51 5.01
C ASN A 136 -11.67 38.60 3.92
N GLY A 137 -10.72 38.64 2.98
CA GLY A 137 -10.74 39.59 1.86
C GLY A 137 -11.68 39.15 0.73
N PRO A 138 -12.01 40.04 -0.22
CA PRO A 138 -12.86 39.71 -1.37
C PRO A 138 -12.19 38.75 -2.38
N LYS A 139 -10.90 38.47 -2.23
CA LYS A 139 -10.14 37.61 -3.14
C LYS A 139 -10.29 36.14 -2.73
N LYS A 140 -11.03 35.38 -3.53
CA LYS A 140 -11.13 33.90 -3.49
C LYS A 140 -10.50 33.32 -4.75
N LEU A 141 -9.81 32.18 -4.63
CA LEU A 141 -9.37 31.43 -5.81
C LEU A 141 -10.50 30.51 -6.24
N VAL A 142 -10.95 30.65 -7.49
CA VAL A 142 -12.02 29.82 -8.05
C VAL A 142 -11.45 28.99 -9.18
N SER A 143 -11.76 27.69 -9.14
CA SER A 143 -11.48 26.72 -10.21
C SER A 143 -12.15 27.13 -11.52
N ARG A 144 -11.76 26.48 -12.63
CA ARG A 144 -12.52 26.51 -13.88
C ARG A 144 -13.54 25.38 -13.91
N MET A 145 -14.60 25.53 -14.70
CA MET A 145 -15.56 24.46 -14.95
C MET A 145 -14.90 23.26 -15.61
N SER A 146 -13.99 23.49 -16.55
CA SER A 146 -13.14 22.45 -17.15
C SER A 146 -11.82 23.05 -17.67
N ILE A 147 -10.93 22.21 -18.19
CA ILE A 147 -9.69 22.67 -18.83
C ILE A 147 -9.99 23.50 -20.10
N ALA A 148 -11.03 23.13 -20.85
CA ALA A 148 -11.43 23.77 -22.09
C ALA A 148 -12.32 25.01 -21.87
N ASP A 149 -12.97 25.10 -20.71
CA ASP A 149 -13.98 26.10 -20.42
C ASP A 149 -13.48 27.14 -19.40
N GLY A 150 -13.52 28.43 -19.78
CA GLY A 150 -13.13 29.56 -18.95
C GLY A 150 -14.14 29.96 -17.85
N PHE A 151 -15.33 29.35 -17.81
CA PHE A 151 -16.36 29.62 -16.78
C PHE A 151 -15.91 29.23 -15.37
N GLU A 152 -16.47 29.88 -14.34
CA GLU A 152 -16.20 29.56 -12.93
C GLU A 152 -16.63 28.13 -12.58
N GLY A 153 -15.69 27.37 -12.01
CA GLY A 153 -15.91 26.00 -11.56
C GLY A 153 -16.47 25.91 -10.14
N PRO A 154 -16.81 24.68 -9.69
CA PRO A 154 -17.51 24.47 -8.42
C PRO A 154 -16.60 24.55 -7.18
N TYR A 155 -15.27 24.56 -7.34
CA TYR A 155 -14.31 24.62 -6.24
C TYR A 155 -13.82 26.05 -6.01
N SER A 156 -13.75 26.46 -4.74
CA SER A 156 -13.16 27.72 -4.33
C SER A 156 -12.30 27.58 -3.09
N PHE A 157 -11.19 28.32 -3.04
CA PHE A 157 -10.27 28.38 -1.92
C PHE A 157 -10.28 29.79 -1.34
N VAL A 158 -10.47 29.87 -0.03
CA VAL A 158 -10.61 31.14 0.70
C VAL A 158 -9.75 31.11 1.94
N MET A 159 -9.08 32.22 2.22
CA MET A 159 -8.39 32.44 3.47
C MET A 159 -9.36 33.02 4.49
N GLU A 160 -9.72 32.23 5.50
CA GLU A 160 -10.62 32.66 6.56
C GLU A 160 -9.93 32.56 7.91
N GLN A 161 -9.84 33.69 8.61
CA GLN A 161 -9.10 33.80 9.86
C GLN A 161 -7.64 33.30 9.70
N ARG A 162 -7.30 32.17 10.34
CA ARG A 162 -5.99 31.51 10.32
C ARG A 162 -5.98 30.18 9.56
N PHE A 163 -7.03 29.88 8.78
CA PHE A 163 -7.16 28.63 8.03
C PHE A 163 -7.38 28.85 6.54
N LEU A 164 -6.67 28.08 5.71
CA LEU A 164 -7.00 27.96 4.29
C LEU A 164 -8.16 26.97 4.16
N LYS A 165 -9.29 27.45 3.64
CA LYS A 165 -10.53 26.68 3.54
C LYS A 165 -10.87 26.39 2.08
N LYS A 166 -11.24 25.15 1.79
CA LYS A 166 -11.71 24.70 0.47
C LYS A 166 -13.22 24.47 0.52
N TYR A 167 -13.92 25.11 -0.41
CA TYR A 167 -15.37 25.08 -0.54
C TYR A 167 -15.78 24.47 -1.87
N TYR A 168 -16.87 23.71 -1.85
CA TYR A 168 -17.47 23.12 -3.04
C TYR A 168 -18.94 23.50 -3.16
N LYS A 169 -19.36 23.90 -4.37
CA LYS A 169 -20.74 24.29 -4.69
C LYS A 169 -21.32 23.32 -5.72
N THR A 170 -22.42 22.64 -5.35
CA THR A 170 -23.22 21.85 -6.30
C THR A 170 -24.14 22.78 -7.11
N LYS A 171 -24.59 22.31 -8.28
CA LYS A 171 -25.57 23.05 -9.12
C LYS A 171 -26.88 23.36 -8.39
N ASN A 172 -27.27 22.54 -7.41
CA ASN A 172 -28.56 22.62 -6.72
C ASN A 172 -28.47 23.24 -5.32
N SER A 173 -27.28 23.60 -4.82
CA SER A 173 -27.13 24.19 -3.48
C SER A 173 -27.08 25.71 -3.55
N ALA A 174 -27.90 26.36 -2.71
CA ALA A 174 -27.88 27.81 -2.53
C ALA A 174 -26.56 28.30 -1.92
N SER A 175 -25.89 27.49 -1.08
CA SER A 175 -24.64 27.84 -0.40
C SER A 175 -23.53 26.80 -0.65
N PRO A 176 -22.27 27.23 -0.81
CA PRO A 176 -21.12 26.32 -0.87
C PRO A 176 -20.87 25.68 0.50
N PHE A 177 -20.45 24.41 0.53
CA PHE A 177 -20.08 23.74 1.77
C PHE A 177 -18.56 23.58 1.89
N LEU A 178 -18.05 23.67 3.12
CA LEU A 178 -16.64 23.50 3.46
C LEU A 178 -16.31 22.00 3.40
N TYR A 179 -15.33 21.61 2.60
CA TYR A 179 -14.92 20.19 2.48
C TYR A 179 -13.48 19.93 2.93
N HIS A 180 -12.67 20.97 3.10
CA HIS A 180 -11.33 20.84 3.62
C HIS A 180 -10.87 22.13 4.30
N ARG A 181 -10.07 21.98 5.35
CA ARG A 181 -9.46 23.07 6.11
C ARG A 181 -8.00 22.70 6.40
N SER A 182 -7.06 23.59 6.09
CA SER A 182 -5.65 23.40 6.45
C SER A 182 -5.45 23.41 7.96
N ASP A 183 -4.23 23.09 8.39
CA ASP A 183 -3.77 23.43 9.74
C ASP A 183 -3.78 24.95 9.97
N GLU A 184 -3.74 25.33 11.25
CA GLU A 184 -3.74 26.73 11.67
C GLU A 184 -2.39 27.39 11.33
N PHE A 185 -2.43 28.53 10.63
CA PHE A 185 -1.22 29.31 10.34
C PHE A 185 -0.81 30.16 11.56
N GLY A 186 0.37 29.85 12.13
CA GLY A 186 1.04 30.65 13.18
C GLY A 186 0.87 30.13 14.61
N ASN A 187 1.75 30.55 15.52
CA ASN A 187 1.76 30.10 16.92
C ASN A 187 0.82 30.96 17.80
N GLY A 188 -0.47 30.65 17.78
CA GLY A 188 -1.39 30.90 18.90
C GLY A 188 -1.87 32.34 19.21
N GLN A 189 -1.07 33.41 19.06
CA GLN A 189 -1.45 34.77 19.51
C GLN A 189 -1.48 35.81 18.37
N GLY A 190 -2.69 36.29 18.03
CA GLY A 190 -2.93 37.37 17.04
C GLY A 190 -3.80 36.95 15.83
N SER A 191 -4.34 37.93 15.10
CA SER A 191 -5.13 37.71 13.88
C SER A 191 -4.25 37.82 12.63
N LEU A 192 -4.33 36.83 11.74
CA LEU A 192 -3.57 36.80 10.49
C LEU A 192 -4.07 37.90 9.54
N ALA A 193 -3.17 38.78 9.09
CA ALA A 193 -3.49 39.87 8.19
C ALA A 193 -3.44 39.41 6.72
N ASN A 194 -2.30 38.84 6.34
CA ASN A 194 -1.92 38.60 4.95
C ASN A 194 -1.15 37.29 4.83
N LEU A 195 -1.41 36.55 3.75
CA LEU A 195 -0.63 35.40 3.32
C LEU A 195 0.04 35.75 1.97
N ILE A 196 1.36 35.79 1.93
CA ILE A 196 2.13 36.23 0.75
C ILE A 196 2.86 35.03 0.17
N PHE A 197 2.60 34.72 -1.11
CA PHE A 197 3.33 33.67 -1.82
C PHE A 197 4.73 34.17 -2.15
N TYR A 198 5.79 33.51 -1.67
CA TYR A 198 7.16 34.00 -1.79
C TYR A 198 8.14 32.93 -2.30
N CYS A 199 9.22 33.39 -2.93
CA CYS A 199 10.39 32.59 -3.29
C CYS A 199 11.65 33.28 -2.75
N LYS A 200 12.45 32.63 -1.89
CA LYS A 200 13.69 33.20 -1.31
C LYS A 200 14.88 32.22 -1.36
N PRO A 201 16.15 32.67 -1.41
CA PRO A 201 17.31 31.77 -1.33
C PRO A 201 17.38 31.02 0.02
N GLY A 202 17.82 29.76 0.01
CA GLY A 202 18.08 28.97 1.22
C GLY A 202 19.36 29.41 1.96
N THR A 203 19.40 29.21 3.28
CA THR A 203 20.48 29.70 4.17
C THR A 203 21.51 28.64 4.58
N GLU A 204 21.31 27.36 4.26
CA GLU A 204 22.24 26.28 4.60
C GLU A 204 22.73 25.58 3.33
N GLN A 205 24.06 25.45 3.23
CA GLN A 205 24.88 24.75 2.22
C GLN A 205 24.18 24.32 0.90
N ALA A 206 24.45 25.12 -0.15
CA ALA A 206 24.47 24.79 -1.58
C ALA A 206 23.12 24.63 -2.35
N TYR A 207 22.77 25.69 -3.10
CA TYR A 207 21.93 25.69 -4.33
C TYR A 207 20.42 25.33 -4.24
N THR A 208 19.67 25.81 -3.24
CA THR A 208 18.19 25.67 -3.25
C THR A 208 17.45 26.96 -2.86
N TYR A 209 16.29 27.19 -3.49
CA TYR A 209 15.33 28.25 -3.17
C TYR A 209 14.22 27.68 -2.27
N LYS A 210 13.54 28.51 -1.48
CA LYS A 210 12.38 28.16 -0.66
C LYS A 210 11.14 28.81 -1.26
N LEU A 211 10.15 28.00 -1.66
CA LEU A 211 8.85 28.45 -2.15
C LEU A 211 7.79 28.21 -1.07
N GLY A 212 7.03 29.23 -0.68
CA GLY A 212 6.23 29.16 0.53
C GLY A 212 5.21 30.29 0.68
N PHE A 213 4.48 30.27 1.80
CA PHE A 213 3.74 31.41 2.29
C PHE A 213 4.42 32.05 3.49
N THR A 214 4.49 33.37 3.50
CA THR A 214 4.80 34.13 4.72
C THR A 214 3.51 34.74 5.23
N SER A 215 3.33 34.70 6.55
CA SER A 215 2.18 35.31 7.22
C SER A 215 2.59 36.61 7.92
N ASP A 216 1.84 37.68 7.68
CA ASP A 216 1.92 38.88 8.52
C ASP A 216 0.79 38.85 9.54
N MET A 217 1.13 39.03 10.82
CA MET A 217 0.17 39.09 11.93
C MET A 217 -0.18 40.55 12.22
N LYS A 218 -1.48 40.89 12.36
CA LYS A 218 -1.87 42.26 12.71
C LYS A 218 -1.31 42.62 14.10
N GLY A 219 -0.48 43.65 14.16
CA GLY A 219 0.04 44.19 15.43
C GLY A 219 1.22 43.43 16.04
N SER A 220 1.88 42.54 15.31
CA SER A 220 3.08 41.82 15.76
C SER A 220 4.17 41.82 14.69
N THR A 221 5.45 41.85 15.11
CA THR A 221 6.63 41.68 14.24
C THR A 221 6.93 40.21 13.91
N SER A 222 6.18 39.27 14.49
CA SER A 222 6.33 37.84 14.24
C SER A 222 5.75 37.43 12.87
N SER A 223 6.62 37.03 11.94
CA SER A 223 6.22 36.40 10.67
C SER A 223 6.45 34.88 10.75
N GLY A 224 5.44 34.11 10.37
CA GLY A 224 5.55 32.66 10.18
C GLY A 224 5.85 32.36 8.71
N THR A 225 6.74 31.40 8.46
CA THR A 225 7.04 30.93 7.10
C THR A 225 6.64 29.46 6.95
N TYR A 226 5.77 29.18 5.99
CA TYR A 226 5.38 27.84 5.60
C TYR A 226 6.04 27.51 4.27
N ILE A 227 6.91 26.52 4.24
CA ILE A 227 7.68 26.14 3.04
C ILE A 227 7.01 24.94 2.40
N PHE A 228 6.62 25.09 1.14
CA PHE A 228 5.99 24.05 0.33
C PHE A 228 6.99 23.19 -0.43
N SER A 229 8.03 23.83 -0.96
CA SER A 229 8.98 23.21 -1.86
C SER A 229 10.34 23.88 -1.74
N ARG A 230 11.40 23.11 -2.03
CA ARG A 230 12.79 23.56 -2.03
C ARG A 230 13.43 23.38 -3.41
N PRO A 231 13.01 24.15 -4.45
CA PRO A 231 13.51 23.97 -5.80
C PRO A 231 15.00 24.26 -5.92
N LYS A 232 15.68 23.58 -6.85
CA LYS A 232 17.12 23.68 -7.09
C LYS A 232 17.52 25.00 -7.78
N TYR A 233 16.61 25.59 -8.55
CA TYR A 233 16.83 26.83 -9.30
C TYR A 233 15.87 27.95 -8.87
N ASN A 234 16.20 29.17 -9.30
CA ASN A 234 15.38 30.35 -9.02
C ASN A 234 13.95 30.14 -9.54
N SER A 235 12.99 30.07 -8.61
CA SER A 235 11.59 29.77 -8.91
C SER A 235 10.69 31.00 -8.74
N THR A 236 11.25 32.21 -8.90
CA THR A 236 10.52 33.48 -8.81
C THR A 236 9.32 33.55 -9.77
N TYR A 237 9.40 32.88 -10.92
CA TYR A 237 8.29 32.74 -11.87
C TYR A 237 7.48 31.48 -11.58
N SER A 238 6.82 31.46 -10.41
CA SER A 238 5.88 30.40 -10.03
C SER A 238 4.45 30.92 -9.90
N LEU A 239 3.48 30.06 -10.22
CA LEU A 239 2.05 30.37 -10.16
C LEU A 239 1.34 29.31 -9.33
N LEU A 240 0.50 29.76 -8.40
CA LEU A 240 -0.45 28.94 -7.65
C LEU A 240 -1.85 29.00 -8.30
N ARG A 241 -2.49 27.84 -8.54
CA ARG A 241 -3.77 27.74 -9.23
C ARG A 241 -4.67 26.67 -8.64
N VAL A 242 -5.98 26.94 -8.57
CA VAL A 242 -6.99 25.90 -8.33
C VAL A 242 -7.41 25.30 -9.68
N GLU A 243 -7.24 23.99 -9.83
CA GLU A 243 -7.61 23.21 -11.00
C GLU A 243 -9.10 22.80 -10.96
N SER A 244 -9.64 22.38 -12.11
CA SER A 244 -11.06 22.01 -12.26
C SER A 244 -11.49 20.77 -11.47
N ASP A 245 -10.52 19.96 -11.02
CA ASP A 245 -10.71 18.81 -10.13
C ASP A 245 -10.71 19.19 -8.64
N GLY A 246 -10.46 20.46 -8.31
CA GLY A 246 -10.38 20.98 -6.95
C GLY A 246 -8.98 20.92 -6.32
N ASN A 247 -7.96 20.45 -7.06
CA ASN A 247 -6.58 20.46 -6.60
C ASN A 247 -5.99 21.87 -6.69
N LEU A 248 -5.09 22.21 -5.76
CA LEU A 248 -4.35 23.46 -5.82
C LEU A 248 -2.89 23.17 -6.19
N THR A 249 -2.43 23.79 -7.27
CA THR A 249 -1.23 23.42 -8.02
C THR A 249 -0.30 24.60 -8.18
N ILE A 250 0.99 24.39 -7.92
CA ILE A 250 2.09 25.28 -8.27
C ILE A 250 2.68 24.87 -9.62
N TYR A 251 2.81 25.85 -10.51
CA TYR A 251 3.55 25.74 -11.76
C TYR A 251 4.85 26.55 -11.65
N THR A 252 5.99 25.95 -11.93
CA THR A 252 7.30 26.63 -11.89
C THR A 252 7.95 26.63 -13.28
N PHE A 253 8.36 27.82 -13.74
CA PHE A 253 8.77 28.02 -15.13
C PHE A 253 10.13 27.41 -15.51
N ASN A 254 11.12 27.41 -14.62
CA ASN A 254 12.51 27.08 -14.96
C ASN A 254 12.82 25.58 -15.10
N GLU A 255 11.94 24.70 -14.63
CA GLU A 255 12.18 23.25 -14.57
C GLU A 255 11.17 22.43 -15.40
N ASN A 256 10.16 23.07 -16.01
CA ASN A 256 9.01 22.38 -16.61
C ASN A 256 8.29 21.44 -15.61
N THR A 257 8.53 21.62 -14.31
CA THR A 257 7.99 20.83 -13.20
C THR A 257 6.71 21.47 -12.69
N THR A 258 5.70 20.64 -12.48
CA THR A 258 4.43 21.03 -11.84
C THR A 258 4.39 20.39 -10.47
N PHE A 259 4.31 21.21 -9.43
CA PHE A 259 4.16 20.74 -8.05
C PHE A 259 2.73 20.96 -7.62
N LYS A 260 1.95 19.90 -7.46
CA LYS A 260 0.60 20.01 -6.93
C LYS A 260 0.68 20.06 -5.40
N LEU A 261 0.37 21.22 -4.80
CA LEU A 261 0.42 21.42 -3.34
C LEU A 261 -0.60 20.58 -2.58
N PHE A 262 -1.61 20.12 -3.30
CA PHE A 262 -2.68 19.27 -2.82
C PHE A 262 -3.02 18.27 -3.94
N ASP A 263 -2.02 17.69 -4.60
CA ASP A 263 -2.27 16.38 -5.21
C ASP A 263 -2.55 15.46 -4.05
N GLY A 264 -3.49 14.55 -4.21
CA GLY A 264 -3.64 13.54 -3.19
C GLY A 264 -2.49 12.53 -3.10
N ASP A 265 -1.31 12.87 -3.62
CA ASP A 265 -0.10 12.07 -3.59
C ASP A 265 0.98 12.64 -2.64
N ASP A 266 0.85 13.87 -2.11
CA ASP A 266 1.71 14.34 -1.01
C ASP A 266 0.86 14.94 0.12
N HIS A 267 0.74 14.17 1.21
CA HIS A 267 0.19 14.50 2.52
C HIS A 267 -1.32 14.83 2.69
N GLU A 268 -2.13 15.00 1.64
CA GLU A 268 -3.59 15.18 1.79
C GLU A 268 -4.43 14.24 0.93
N SER A 269 -5.02 13.21 1.53
CA SER A 269 -5.77 12.14 0.85
C SER A 269 -6.77 12.62 -0.22
N ARG A 270 -6.73 12.08 -1.46
CA ARG A 270 -7.80 12.12 -2.50
C ARG A 270 -9.19 11.73 -1.96
N CYS A 271 -9.30 11.08 -0.79
CA CYS A 271 -10.55 10.91 -0.05
C CYS A 271 -11.20 12.23 0.41
N ASN A 272 -10.53 13.37 0.27
CA ASN A 272 -11.08 14.68 0.61
C ASN A 272 -11.86 15.33 -0.55
N LEU A 273 -11.93 14.73 -1.76
CA LEU A 273 -12.54 15.34 -2.95
C LEU A 273 -14.01 14.92 -3.17
N PRO A 274 -15.01 15.83 -3.05
CA PRO A 274 -16.46 15.54 -2.89
C PRO A 274 -17.22 14.64 -3.89
N LYS A 275 -16.59 14.08 -4.92
CA LYS A 275 -17.30 13.42 -6.05
C LYS A 275 -16.79 12.03 -6.44
N LYS A 276 -15.76 11.48 -5.80
CA LYS A 276 -15.15 10.24 -6.29
C LYS A 276 -15.88 8.96 -5.84
N SER A 277 -16.44 8.90 -4.62
CA SER A 277 -16.99 7.65 -4.03
C SER A 277 -18.53 7.54 -3.99
N GLY A 278 -19.28 8.49 -4.54
CA GLY A 278 -20.74 8.54 -4.37
C GLY A 278 -21.16 9.07 -2.98
N SER A 279 -22.46 9.13 -2.70
CA SER A 279 -23.01 9.80 -1.49
C SER A 279 -22.89 8.97 -0.21
N LEU A 280 -22.69 7.66 -0.32
CA LEU A 280 -22.56 6.73 0.81
C LEU A 280 -21.23 5.94 0.80
N GLY A 281 -20.33 6.19 -0.14
CA GLY A 281 -19.12 5.38 -0.32
C GLY A 281 -18.12 5.56 0.82
N ILE A 282 -17.48 4.45 1.21
CA ILE A 282 -16.31 4.48 2.10
C ILE A 282 -15.08 4.70 1.23
N CYS A 283 -14.23 5.64 1.63
CA CYS A 283 -12.92 5.84 1.03
C CYS A 283 -11.85 5.60 2.04
N ASP A 284 -10.87 4.84 1.60
CA ASP A 284 -9.66 4.57 2.34
C ASP A 284 -8.51 4.78 1.35
N ASP A 285 -7.50 5.54 1.78
CA ASP A 285 -6.29 5.81 1.00
C ASP A 285 -6.53 6.10 -0.48
N ASN A 286 -7.36 7.11 -0.73
CA ASN A 286 -7.57 7.69 -2.05
C ASN A 286 -8.38 6.82 -3.02
N GLN A 287 -8.90 5.69 -2.55
CA GLN A 287 -9.74 4.75 -3.28
C GLN A 287 -11.09 4.53 -2.59
N CYS A 288 -12.13 4.39 -3.41
CA CYS A 288 -13.46 4.06 -2.94
C CYS A 288 -13.49 2.55 -2.64
N VAL A 289 -13.52 2.16 -1.36
CA VAL A 289 -13.28 0.77 -0.95
C VAL A 289 -14.56 -0.03 -0.73
N ALA A 290 -15.66 0.61 -0.34
CA ALA A 290 -16.88 -0.10 -0.03
C ALA A 290 -18.13 0.77 -0.11
N CYS A 291 -19.28 0.11 -0.20
CA CYS A 291 -20.60 0.69 0.01
C CYS A 291 -21.27 0.07 1.24
N PRO A 292 -21.65 0.86 2.25
CA PRO A 292 -22.46 0.39 3.37
C PRO A 292 -23.85 -0.05 2.89
N LYS A 293 -24.23 -1.31 3.16
CA LYS A 293 -25.58 -1.83 2.93
C LYS A 293 -26.11 -2.53 4.20
N PRO A 294 -27.43 -2.76 4.33
CA PRO A 294 -28.02 -3.44 5.48
C PRO A 294 -27.42 -4.84 5.78
N LYS A 295 -26.93 -5.55 4.76
CA LYS A 295 -26.27 -6.87 4.89
C LYS A 295 -24.75 -6.80 5.16
N GLY A 296 -24.17 -5.60 5.28
CA GLY A 296 -22.74 -5.36 5.46
C GLY A 296 -22.13 -4.46 4.38
N LEU A 297 -20.80 -4.41 4.32
CA LEU A 297 -20.06 -3.69 3.28
C LEU A 297 -20.05 -4.51 1.99
N THR A 298 -20.40 -3.89 0.86
CA THR A 298 -20.21 -4.47 -0.48
C THR A 298 -19.07 -3.75 -1.21
N GLY A 299 -18.57 -4.34 -2.30
CA GLY A 299 -17.68 -3.65 -3.22
C GLY A 299 -18.25 -2.30 -3.66
N TRP A 300 -17.37 -1.32 -3.85
CA TRP A 300 -17.77 0.03 -4.26
C TRP A 300 -18.36 0.03 -5.67
N SER A 301 -19.36 0.89 -5.91
CA SER A 301 -19.93 1.16 -7.23
C SER A 301 -20.31 2.63 -7.35
N GLN A 302 -20.33 3.19 -8.57
CA GLN A 302 -20.70 4.59 -8.80
C GLN A 302 -22.14 4.94 -8.35
N SER A 303 -23.01 3.93 -8.18
CA SER A 303 -24.39 4.04 -7.70
C SER A 303 -24.52 3.95 -6.17
N CYS A 304 -23.42 4.14 -5.42
CA CYS A 304 -23.42 4.17 -3.96
C CYS A 304 -24.27 5.34 -3.41
N ALA A 305 -25.51 5.04 -3.07
CA ALA A 305 -26.48 5.97 -2.52
C ALA A 305 -27.21 5.36 -1.32
N PRO A 306 -27.67 6.17 -0.35
CA PRO A 306 -28.51 5.68 0.71
C PRO A 306 -29.77 4.99 0.14
N PRO A 307 -30.28 3.92 0.77
CA PRO A 307 -31.57 3.36 0.41
C PRO A 307 -32.64 4.45 0.46
N ALA A 308 -33.63 4.40 -0.43
CA ALA A 308 -34.76 5.31 -0.37
C ALA A 308 -35.47 5.15 0.98
N LEU A 309 -35.33 6.14 1.86
CA LEU A 309 -35.99 6.14 3.15
C LEU A 309 -37.48 6.40 2.95
N SER A 310 -38.32 5.52 3.49
CA SER A 310 -39.77 5.72 3.51
C SER A 310 -40.14 6.95 4.36
N PRO A 311 -41.23 7.66 4.04
CA PRO A 311 -41.73 8.74 4.88
C PRO A 311 -41.99 8.23 6.31
N CYS A 312 -41.40 8.93 7.26
CA CYS A 312 -41.37 8.66 8.69
C CYS A 312 -42.71 8.13 9.24
N LYS A 313 -42.80 6.83 9.57
CA LYS A 313 -43.97 6.24 10.25
C LYS A 313 -43.53 5.55 11.53
N SER A 314 -43.48 6.33 12.61
CA SER A 314 -43.24 5.94 14.01
C SER A 314 -41.90 5.24 14.32
N ALA A 315 -41.36 5.47 15.51
CA ALA A 315 -40.08 4.92 15.97
C ALA A 315 -40.03 3.38 16.04
N ALA A 316 -41.18 2.70 15.93
CA ALA A 316 -41.31 1.25 16.07
C ALA A 316 -40.76 0.44 14.88
N ASN A 317 -40.52 1.05 13.71
CA ASN A 317 -40.13 0.35 12.48
C ASN A 317 -38.78 0.81 11.90
N VAL A 318 -37.89 1.34 12.74
CA VAL A 318 -36.59 1.88 12.30
C VAL A 318 -35.46 0.89 12.65
N GLY A 319 -34.86 0.29 11.63
CA GLY A 319 -33.66 -0.54 11.75
C GLY A 319 -32.36 0.27 11.72
N TYR A 320 -31.28 -0.30 12.28
CA TYR A 320 -29.96 0.30 12.27
C TYR A 320 -28.88 -0.74 11.98
N TYR A 321 -27.85 -0.38 11.20
CA TYR A 321 -26.67 -1.23 10.99
C TYR A 321 -25.38 -0.50 11.38
N LYS A 322 -24.46 -1.24 12.02
CA LYS A 322 -23.20 -0.72 12.59
C LYS A 322 -22.08 -0.81 11.55
N VAL A 323 -21.36 0.30 11.36
CA VAL A 323 -20.13 0.39 10.56
C VAL A 323 -19.00 0.78 11.51
N VAL A 324 -17.93 0.00 11.54
CA VAL A 324 -16.79 0.17 12.46
C VAL A 324 -15.58 0.66 11.70
N GLY A 325 -14.78 1.53 12.33
CA GLY A 325 -13.54 2.04 11.74
C GLY A 325 -13.82 3.16 10.76
N VAL A 326 -14.58 4.18 11.20
CA VAL A 326 -15.11 5.23 10.33
C VAL A 326 -15.33 6.57 11.09
N GLU A 327 -15.00 7.71 10.49
CA GLU A 327 -15.09 9.10 10.94
C GLU A 327 -15.65 9.98 9.82
N HIS A 328 -16.50 10.94 10.14
CA HIS A 328 -17.19 11.75 9.14
C HIS A 328 -16.79 13.22 9.21
N PHE A 329 -16.49 13.78 8.04
CA PHE A 329 -16.07 15.18 7.86
C PHE A 329 -17.26 16.09 7.50
N THR A 330 -18.31 16.13 8.32
CA THR A 330 -19.29 17.22 8.24
C THR A 330 -19.18 18.12 9.45
N SER A 331 -19.26 19.43 9.25
CA SER A 331 -19.46 20.44 10.30
C SER A 331 -20.96 20.68 10.62
N LYS A 332 -21.89 19.95 9.99
CA LYS A 332 -23.33 19.96 10.33
C LYS A 332 -23.69 18.73 11.16
N TYR A 333 -23.30 18.73 12.43
CA TYR A 333 -23.88 17.85 13.45
C TYR A 333 -24.72 18.72 14.39
N THR A 334 -25.88 18.22 14.82
CA THR A 334 -26.51 18.76 16.03
C THR A 334 -25.79 18.12 17.22
N GLU A 335 -25.07 18.92 18.00
CA GLU A 335 -24.55 18.43 19.28
C GLU A 335 -25.74 18.02 20.14
N GLY A 336 -25.75 16.75 20.57
CA GLY A 336 -26.73 16.27 21.52
C GLY A 336 -26.52 16.90 22.89
N ASP A 337 -27.61 17.13 23.61
CA ASP A 337 -27.64 17.57 25.00
C ASP A 337 -26.84 16.60 25.90
N GLY A 338 -25.55 16.91 26.12
CA GLY A 338 -24.69 16.21 27.08
C GLY A 338 -24.31 14.75 26.74
N PRO A 339 -23.53 14.09 27.62
CA PRO A 339 -23.21 12.67 27.50
C PRO A 339 -24.48 11.82 27.69
N MET A 340 -24.74 10.91 26.75
CA MET A 340 -25.95 10.06 26.75
C MET A 340 -25.62 8.61 26.40
N LYS A 341 -26.47 7.65 26.78
CA LYS A 341 -26.25 6.23 26.45
C LYS A 341 -26.59 5.96 24.99
N LEU A 342 -25.95 4.92 24.43
CA LEU A 342 -26.15 4.49 23.04
C LEU A 342 -27.63 4.30 22.66
N ASN A 343 -28.43 3.72 23.55
CA ASN A 343 -29.84 3.46 23.30
C ASN A 343 -30.67 4.76 23.26
N ASP A 344 -30.31 5.76 24.07
CA ASP A 344 -30.99 7.06 24.09
C ASP A 344 -30.67 7.85 22.81
N CYS A 345 -29.42 7.78 22.34
CA CYS A 345 -28.99 8.34 21.06
C CYS A 345 -29.74 7.71 19.87
N ARG A 346 -29.94 6.39 19.91
CA ARG A 346 -30.75 5.65 18.93
C ARG A 346 -32.20 6.12 18.93
N VAL A 347 -32.83 6.24 20.10
CA VAL A 347 -34.22 6.73 20.22
C VAL A 347 -34.33 8.16 19.69
N LYS A 348 -33.35 9.03 19.99
CA LYS A 348 -33.31 10.42 19.51
C LYS A 348 -33.27 10.49 17.98
N CYS A 349 -32.41 9.70 17.33
CA CYS A 349 -32.37 9.60 15.86
C CYS A 349 -33.62 8.92 15.27
N SER A 350 -34.27 8.02 16.02
CA SER A 350 -35.50 7.35 15.57
C SER A 350 -36.67 8.33 15.51
N ASN A 351 -36.72 9.26 16.47
CA ASN A 351 -37.75 10.30 16.58
C ASN A 351 -37.50 11.52 15.67
N ASP A 352 -36.27 11.72 15.18
CA ASP A 352 -35.93 12.75 14.22
C ASP A 352 -36.04 12.22 12.78
N CYS A 353 -37.04 12.71 12.04
CA CYS A 353 -37.27 12.31 10.65
C CYS A 353 -36.23 12.86 9.67
N GLY A 354 -35.44 13.86 10.08
CA GLY A 354 -34.26 14.33 9.35
C GLY A 354 -33.01 13.49 9.63
N CYS A 355 -33.01 12.67 10.70
CA CYS A 355 -31.83 11.88 11.07
C CYS A 355 -31.70 10.62 10.20
N LEU A 356 -30.58 10.54 9.45
CA LEU A 356 -30.20 9.42 8.60
C LEU A 356 -29.28 8.40 9.32
N GLY A 357 -28.74 8.77 10.47
CA GLY A 357 -27.82 7.95 11.26
C GLY A 357 -27.18 8.76 12.39
N PHE A 358 -26.34 8.14 13.20
CA PHE A 358 -25.64 8.82 14.29
C PHE A 358 -24.23 8.26 14.53
N PHE A 359 -23.35 9.13 15.06
CA PHE A 359 -22.05 8.74 15.60
C PHE A 359 -22.16 8.58 17.11
N TYR A 360 -21.56 7.51 17.64
CA TYR A 360 -21.48 7.28 19.07
C TYR A 360 -20.04 6.98 19.46
N ARG A 361 -19.48 7.81 20.35
CA ARG A 361 -18.15 7.58 20.92
C ARG A 361 -18.32 7.01 22.32
N GLU A 362 -17.95 5.73 22.50
CA GLU A 362 -18.09 5.02 23.77
C GLU A 362 -17.29 5.69 24.90
N GLU A 363 -16.06 6.13 24.61
CA GLU A 363 -15.15 6.74 25.59
C GLU A 363 -15.68 8.05 26.19
N SER A 364 -16.39 8.86 25.40
CA SER A 364 -16.90 10.17 25.83
C SER A 364 -18.42 10.24 25.99
N SER A 365 -19.13 9.13 25.75
CA SER A 365 -20.60 9.06 25.68
C SER A 365 -21.22 10.15 24.77
N LYS A 366 -20.49 10.58 23.74
CA LYS A 366 -20.92 11.66 22.84
C LYS A 366 -21.75 11.09 21.69
N CYS A 367 -22.95 11.65 21.50
CA CYS A 367 -23.88 11.34 20.43
C CYS A 367 -23.95 12.50 19.43
N LEU A 368 -23.78 12.21 18.13
CA LEU A 368 -23.90 13.19 17.05
C LEU A 368 -24.90 12.69 16.01
N LEU A 369 -26.01 13.41 15.82
CA LEU A 369 -27.03 13.05 14.83
C LEU A 369 -26.64 13.58 13.45
N VAL A 370 -26.96 12.80 12.41
CA VAL A 370 -26.54 13.06 11.04
C VAL A 370 -27.75 13.36 10.17
N PRO A 371 -27.97 14.64 9.78
CA PRO A 371 -29.13 15.02 8.97
C PRO A 371 -28.93 14.76 7.46
N GLU A 372 -27.69 14.66 7.01
CA GLU A 372 -27.32 14.37 5.62
C GLU A 372 -26.08 13.46 5.61
N LEU A 373 -26.09 12.41 4.79
CA LEU A 373 -24.92 11.54 4.62
C LEU A 373 -23.99 12.18 3.59
N GLY A 374 -22.87 12.71 4.07
CA GLY A 374 -21.79 13.26 3.25
C GLY A 374 -20.86 12.15 2.73
N PRO A 375 -20.05 12.42 1.70
CA PRO A 375 -19.38 11.40 0.91
C PRO A 375 -18.24 10.61 1.58
N TRP A 376 -17.97 10.72 2.89
CA TRP A 376 -16.76 10.10 3.47
C TRP A 376 -16.86 9.60 4.92
N LEU A 377 -16.09 8.55 5.16
CA LEU A 377 -15.98 7.76 6.38
C LEU A 377 -14.50 7.31 6.55
N ARG A 378 -13.66 7.96 7.40
CA ARG A 378 -12.22 7.64 7.62
C ARG A 378 -11.95 6.86 8.93
N ALA A 379 -11.03 5.91 8.99
CA ALA A 379 -10.94 5.02 10.15
C ALA A 379 -10.56 5.67 11.49
N GLN A 380 -11.53 5.73 12.43
CA GLN A 380 -11.32 5.78 13.90
C GLN A 380 -12.60 5.82 14.80
N SER A 381 -13.84 5.75 14.27
CA SER A 381 -15.07 5.75 15.12
C SER A 381 -16.15 4.73 14.68
N ILE A 382 -17.23 4.60 15.47
CA ILE A 382 -18.42 3.77 15.19
C ILE A 382 -19.51 4.65 14.58
N VAL A 383 -20.05 4.23 13.43
CA VAL A 383 -21.21 4.85 12.78
C VAL A 383 -22.38 3.89 12.77
N ILE A 384 -23.56 4.40 13.11
CA ILE A 384 -24.78 3.61 13.09
C ILE A 384 -25.76 4.26 12.10
N LEU A 385 -25.96 3.61 10.97
CA LEU A 385 -26.79 4.12 9.87
C LEU A 385 -28.22 3.60 10.00
N LYS A 386 -29.21 4.49 9.75
CA LYS A 386 -30.64 4.19 9.78
C LYS A 386 -31.03 3.45 8.49
N GLY A 387 -31.67 2.29 8.59
CA GLY A 387 -32.06 1.46 7.46
C GLY A 387 -33.42 0.79 7.69
N LEU A 388 -34.13 0.47 6.60
CA LEU A 388 -35.36 -0.33 6.67
C LEU A 388 -35.02 -1.73 7.17
N GLU A 389 -35.71 -2.16 8.24
CA GLU A 389 -35.46 -3.42 8.94
C GLU A 389 -35.92 -4.63 8.10
N LEU A 390 -35.05 -5.63 7.97
CA LEU A 390 -35.45 -7.03 8.01
C LEU A 390 -34.89 -7.57 9.33
N SER A 391 -35.76 -7.61 10.34
CA SER A 391 -35.69 -8.36 11.60
C SER A 391 -34.30 -8.68 12.19
N ASN A 392 -34.01 -8.05 13.33
CA ASN A 392 -32.95 -8.41 14.26
C ASN A 392 -33.12 -9.82 14.87
N SER A 393 -32.29 -10.78 14.46
CA SER A 393 -31.68 -11.82 15.32
C SER A 393 -30.68 -12.64 14.50
N ASP A 394 -29.51 -12.94 15.09
CA ASP A 394 -28.36 -13.72 14.58
C ASP A 394 -27.38 -12.90 13.73
N GLY A 395 -26.17 -12.60 14.21
CA GLY A 395 -25.10 -13.58 14.42
C GLY A 395 -24.36 -13.76 13.09
N MET A 396 -23.03 -13.87 13.07
CA MET A 396 -22.24 -13.99 11.84
C MET A 396 -22.61 -15.22 10.96
N PHE A 397 -23.48 -16.08 11.48
CA PHE A 397 -24.04 -17.29 10.92
C PHE A 397 -24.84 -17.07 9.63
N GLY A 398 -24.60 -17.91 8.62
CA GLY A 398 -25.33 -17.90 7.35
C GLY A 398 -24.73 -17.02 6.25
N ARG A 399 -23.55 -16.43 6.48
CA ARG A 399 -22.76 -15.78 5.41
C ARG A 399 -22.05 -16.84 4.57
N TYR A 400 -22.24 -16.75 3.27
CA TYR A 400 -21.47 -17.49 2.27
C TYR A 400 -20.89 -16.52 1.25
N TYR A 401 -19.65 -16.76 0.84
CA TYR A 401 -18.93 -16.00 -0.18
C TYR A 401 -18.74 -16.89 -1.38
N ILE A 402 -19.08 -16.40 -2.57
CA ILE A 402 -18.86 -17.11 -3.82
C ILE A 402 -17.57 -16.59 -4.46
N ASN A 403 -16.74 -17.50 -4.95
CA ASN A 403 -15.56 -17.20 -5.74
C ASN A 403 -15.98 -16.87 -7.18
N GLU A 404 -16.42 -15.63 -7.39
CA GLU A 404 -16.87 -15.11 -8.69
C GLU A 404 -16.45 -13.63 -8.85
N GLY A 405 -16.47 -13.14 -10.09
CA GLY A 405 -16.25 -11.73 -10.42
C GLY A 405 -14.83 -11.37 -10.87
N GLU A 406 -14.56 -10.07 -10.93
CA GLU A 406 -13.29 -9.52 -11.42
C GLU A 406 -12.14 -9.78 -10.44
N THR A 407 -10.94 -9.94 -10.98
CA THR A 407 -9.71 -10.10 -10.21
C THR A 407 -9.17 -8.75 -9.78
N GLY A 408 -8.41 -8.73 -8.68
CA GLY A 408 -7.79 -7.51 -8.18
C GLY A 408 -6.68 -7.02 -9.10
N GLU A 409 -6.55 -5.69 -9.22
CA GLU A 409 -5.62 -5.03 -10.15
C GLU A 409 -4.16 -4.93 -9.63
N LEU A 410 -3.93 -5.26 -8.36
CA LEU A 410 -2.63 -5.02 -7.71
C LEU A 410 -1.72 -6.25 -7.71
N SER A 411 -0.42 -6.02 -7.76
CA SER A 411 0.60 -7.07 -7.77
C SER A 411 0.60 -7.90 -6.48
N VAL A 412 0.37 -9.20 -6.62
CA VAL A 412 0.51 -10.21 -5.55
C VAL A 412 1.62 -11.19 -5.86
N GLU A 413 2.13 -11.81 -4.80
CA GLU A 413 3.14 -12.84 -4.86
C GLU A 413 2.73 -14.01 -5.78
N TYR A 414 3.74 -14.56 -6.47
CA TYR A 414 3.62 -15.62 -7.47
C TYR A 414 2.93 -15.24 -8.78
N PHE A 415 2.77 -13.93 -9.05
CA PHE A 415 2.04 -13.44 -10.22
C PHE A 415 0.61 -14.02 -10.28
N ALA A 416 0.03 -14.26 -9.10
CA ALA A 416 -1.30 -14.83 -8.99
C ALA A 416 -2.38 -13.80 -9.35
N ASP A 417 -3.50 -14.29 -9.84
CA ASP A 417 -4.75 -13.55 -9.81
C ASP A 417 -5.39 -13.73 -8.43
N TYR A 418 -6.16 -12.74 -7.97
CA TYR A 418 -6.84 -12.85 -6.67
C TYR A 418 -8.18 -12.13 -6.63
N ARG A 419 -9.06 -12.58 -5.73
CA ARG A 419 -10.33 -11.97 -5.37
C ARG A 419 -10.40 -11.76 -3.87
N ALA A 420 -10.46 -10.50 -3.48
CA ALA A 420 -10.45 -10.09 -2.10
C ALA A 420 -11.81 -10.29 -1.43
N LEU A 421 -11.83 -10.89 -0.24
CA LEU A 421 -13.03 -11.03 0.57
C LEU A 421 -13.17 -9.82 1.52
N PRO A 422 -14.40 -9.47 1.94
CA PRO A 422 -14.64 -8.40 2.91
C PRO A 422 -14.31 -8.85 4.35
N ILE A 423 -13.29 -9.69 4.51
CA ILE A 423 -12.74 -10.17 5.78
C ILE A 423 -11.28 -9.70 5.81
N PHE A 424 -11.03 -8.58 6.48
CA PHE A 424 -9.73 -7.94 6.50
C PHE A 424 -9.48 -7.20 7.82
N LEU A 425 -8.21 -7.05 8.15
CA LEU A 425 -7.68 -6.11 9.14
C LEU A 425 -6.29 -5.74 8.66
N LEU A 426 -6.10 -4.50 8.19
CA LEU A 426 -4.84 -4.08 7.57
C LEU A 426 -3.63 -4.40 8.48
N PRO A 427 -2.52 -4.91 7.91
CA PRO A 427 -2.26 -5.14 6.48
C PRO A 427 -2.77 -6.49 5.92
N PHE A 428 -3.60 -7.23 6.66
CA PHE A 428 -4.07 -8.57 6.29
C PHE A 428 -5.45 -8.59 5.63
N GLN A 429 -5.64 -9.45 4.63
CA GLN A 429 -6.94 -9.67 3.99
C GLN A 429 -7.09 -11.10 3.49
N LEU A 430 -8.27 -11.70 3.71
CA LEU A 430 -8.59 -13.02 3.17
C LEU A 430 -8.95 -12.90 1.69
N CYS A 431 -8.45 -13.78 0.84
CA CYS A 431 -8.67 -13.77 -0.60
C CYS A 431 -8.79 -15.19 -1.16
N PHE A 432 -9.52 -15.34 -2.26
CA PHE A 432 -9.25 -16.41 -3.22
C PHE A 432 -8.10 -15.98 -4.11
N TYR A 433 -7.17 -16.87 -4.45
CA TYR A 433 -6.12 -16.57 -5.42
C TYR A 433 -5.76 -17.81 -6.23
N ASN A 434 -5.25 -17.61 -7.44
CA ASN A 434 -4.87 -18.70 -8.33
C ASN A 434 -3.62 -18.34 -9.13
N THR A 435 -2.67 -19.27 -9.16
CA THR A 435 -1.49 -19.25 -10.04
C THR A 435 -1.71 -20.05 -11.32
N THR A 436 -2.76 -20.88 -11.34
CA THR A 436 -3.20 -21.67 -12.49
C THR A 436 -4.67 -21.31 -12.77
N PRO A 437 -5.10 -21.11 -14.03
CA PRO A 437 -6.48 -20.77 -14.33
C PRO A 437 -7.48 -21.77 -13.72
N ASN A 438 -8.55 -21.25 -13.12
CA ASN A 438 -9.63 -22.03 -12.50
C ASN A 438 -9.19 -22.98 -11.35
N ALA A 439 -8.04 -22.72 -10.72
CA ALA A 439 -7.53 -23.49 -9.58
C ALA A 439 -7.19 -22.56 -8.41
N PHE A 440 -8.22 -22.23 -7.62
CA PHE A 440 -8.15 -21.24 -6.55
C PHE A 440 -7.80 -21.84 -5.18
N THR A 441 -6.99 -21.09 -4.44
CA THR A 441 -6.64 -21.32 -3.05
C THR A 441 -7.23 -20.19 -2.20
N LEU A 442 -7.84 -20.51 -1.07
CA LEU A 442 -8.20 -19.53 -0.06
C LEU A 442 -6.97 -19.22 0.78
N GLY A 443 -6.52 -17.97 0.74
CA GLY A 443 -5.30 -17.52 1.42
C GLY A 443 -5.48 -16.20 2.15
N LEU A 444 -4.60 -15.97 3.12
CA LEU A 444 -4.46 -14.68 3.79
C LEU A 444 -3.29 -13.94 3.14
N ARG A 445 -3.54 -12.75 2.58
CA ARG A 445 -2.47 -11.85 2.11
C ARG A 445 -2.04 -10.88 3.20
N MET A 446 -0.79 -10.46 3.16
CA MET A 446 -0.23 -9.33 3.90
C MET A 446 0.29 -8.28 2.91
N GLY A 447 -0.03 -7.01 3.16
CA GLY A 447 0.50 -5.87 2.43
C GLY A 447 -0.54 -4.75 2.26
N SER A 448 -0.03 -3.53 2.14
CA SER A 448 -0.86 -2.34 1.94
C SER A 448 -1.11 -2.08 0.46
N ARG A 449 -2.30 -1.55 0.14
CA ARG A 449 -2.56 -1.01 -1.21
C ARG A 449 -1.81 0.31 -1.48
N ARG A 450 -1.28 0.96 -0.43
CA ARG A 450 -0.54 2.22 -0.53
C ARG A 450 0.79 2.08 -1.27
N SER A 451 1.41 0.91 -1.23
CA SER A 451 2.84 0.82 -1.54
C SER A 451 3.19 0.39 -2.97
N GLU A 452 2.21 0.20 -3.87
CA GLU A 452 2.38 -0.47 -5.18
C GLU A 452 3.21 -1.78 -5.12
N SER A 453 3.47 -2.28 -3.91
CA SER A 453 4.51 -3.25 -3.63
C SER A 453 3.85 -4.62 -3.55
N LEU A 454 4.63 -5.62 -3.90
CA LEU A 454 4.20 -7.01 -3.94
C LEU A 454 3.52 -7.43 -2.63
N MET A 455 2.23 -7.76 -2.65
CA MET A 455 1.54 -8.31 -1.47
C MET A 455 1.84 -9.81 -1.36
N ARG A 456 2.10 -10.32 -0.15
CA ARG A 456 2.56 -11.70 0.06
C ARG A 456 1.52 -12.59 0.71
N TRP A 457 1.53 -13.87 0.36
CA TRP A 457 0.61 -14.87 0.91
C TRP A 457 1.16 -15.44 2.22
N VAL A 458 0.55 -15.14 3.36
CA VAL A 458 1.09 -15.52 4.68
C VAL A 458 0.49 -16.80 5.24
N TRP A 459 -0.64 -17.27 4.68
CA TRP A 459 -1.31 -18.49 5.08
C TRP A 459 -2.24 -19.00 3.97
N ASP A 460 -2.40 -20.32 3.86
CA ASP A 460 -3.28 -20.97 2.89
C ASP A 460 -4.14 -22.04 3.57
N ALA A 461 -5.43 -22.11 3.22
CA ALA A 461 -6.35 -23.10 3.78
C ALA A 461 -6.25 -24.46 3.08
N ASN A 462 -6.37 -24.48 1.75
CA ASN A 462 -6.59 -25.69 0.94
C ASN A 462 -5.39 -26.03 0.02
N ARG A 463 -4.17 -26.00 0.57
CA ARG A 463 -2.95 -26.35 -0.20
C ARG A 463 -3.05 -27.75 -0.81
N GLY A 464 -2.76 -27.85 -2.11
CA GLY A 464 -2.86 -29.11 -2.86
C GLY A 464 -4.29 -29.59 -3.15
N ARG A 465 -5.31 -28.82 -2.78
CA ARG A 465 -6.73 -29.10 -3.07
C ARG A 465 -7.43 -27.82 -3.58
N PRO A 466 -7.01 -27.28 -4.74
CA PRO A 466 -7.60 -26.07 -5.28
C PRO A 466 -9.08 -26.27 -5.61
N VAL A 467 -9.85 -25.19 -5.54
CA VAL A 467 -11.28 -25.14 -5.91
C VAL A 467 -11.48 -24.36 -7.20
N ARG A 468 -12.61 -24.54 -7.88
CA ARG A 468 -12.91 -23.87 -9.14
C ARG A 468 -13.62 -22.53 -8.93
N GLU A 469 -13.86 -21.83 -10.03
CA GLU A 469 -14.85 -20.76 -10.13
C GLU A 469 -16.19 -21.21 -9.51
N ASN A 470 -16.89 -20.29 -8.85
CA ASN A 470 -18.13 -20.54 -8.11
C ASN A 470 -18.00 -21.40 -6.84
N ALA A 471 -16.78 -21.70 -6.39
CA ALA A 471 -16.55 -22.25 -5.06
C ALA A 471 -17.11 -21.35 -3.96
N THR A 472 -17.50 -21.93 -2.82
CA THR A 472 -18.14 -21.20 -1.73
C THR A 472 -17.37 -21.31 -0.42
N LEU A 473 -17.14 -20.17 0.24
CA LEU A 473 -16.69 -20.10 1.63
C LEU A 473 -17.88 -19.76 2.52
N THR A 474 -18.33 -20.72 3.33
CA THR A 474 -19.53 -20.60 4.14
C THR A 474 -19.21 -20.66 5.62
N PHE A 475 -19.66 -19.67 6.39
CA PHE A 475 -19.69 -19.75 7.85
C PHE A 475 -21.08 -20.22 8.28
N GLY A 476 -21.20 -21.54 8.47
CA GLY A 476 -22.47 -22.22 8.73
C GLY A 476 -23.04 -21.86 10.10
N SER A 477 -24.37 -21.99 10.26
CA SER A 477 -25.08 -21.76 11.53
C SER A 477 -24.64 -22.67 12.68
N ASN A 478 -24.01 -23.79 12.35
CA ASN A 478 -23.35 -24.67 13.31
C ASN A 478 -21.97 -24.14 13.79
N GLY A 479 -21.50 -22.99 13.31
CA GLY A 479 -20.21 -22.42 13.69
C GLY A 479 -18.99 -23.03 12.98
N ASN A 480 -19.21 -23.78 11.90
CA ASN A 480 -18.14 -24.32 11.05
C ASN A 480 -17.85 -23.37 9.88
N LEU A 481 -16.57 -23.12 9.59
CA LEU A 481 -16.16 -22.44 8.38
C LEU A 481 -15.77 -23.50 7.34
N VAL A 482 -16.45 -23.50 6.19
CA VAL A 482 -16.34 -24.55 5.17
C VAL A 482 -16.02 -23.91 3.82
N LEU A 483 -14.97 -24.39 3.16
CA LEU A 483 -14.69 -24.12 1.76
C LEU A 483 -15.13 -25.34 0.93
N ALA A 484 -16.11 -25.14 0.07
CA ALA A 484 -16.61 -26.15 -0.87
C ALA A 484 -16.37 -25.70 -2.32
N ASP A 485 -16.04 -26.66 -3.18
CA ASP A 485 -15.94 -26.46 -4.62
C ASP A 485 -17.34 -26.26 -5.24
N ALA A 486 -17.40 -25.88 -6.52
CA ALA A 486 -18.64 -25.57 -7.24
C ALA A 486 -19.64 -26.74 -7.30
N ASP A 487 -19.17 -27.99 -7.19
CA ASP A 487 -20.01 -29.19 -7.13
C ASP A 487 -20.43 -29.58 -5.70
N GLY A 488 -20.07 -28.77 -4.70
CA GLY A 488 -20.35 -29.02 -3.28
C GLY A 488 -19.31 -29.87 -2.58
N THR A 489 -18.27 -30.36 -3.27
CA THR A 489 -17.18 -31.12 -2.63
C THR A 489 -16.42 -30.25 -1.63
N VAL A 490 -16.34 -30.67 -0.37
CA VAL A 490 -15.61 -29.93 0.66
C VAL A 490 -14.12 -30.04 0.44
N ALA A 491 -13.47 -28.93 0.09
CA ALA A 491 -12.03 -28.85 -0.10
C ALA A 491 -11.29 -28.63 1.23
N TRP A 492 -11.87 -27.83 2.14
CA TRP A 492 -11.30 -27.51 3.45
C TRP A 492 -12.37 -27.06 4.45
N GLN A 493 -12.14 -27.28 5.76
CA GLN A 493 -13.01 -26.77 6.82
C GLN A 493 -12.29 -26.70 8.18
N THR A 494 -12.82 -25.91 9.12
CA THR A 494 -12.24 -25.73 10.47
C THR A 494 -12.57 -26.84 11.46
N GLY A 495 -13.60 -27.65 11.19
CA GLY A 495 -14.04 -28.73 12.11
C GLY A 495 -14.60 -28.19 13.43
N THR A 496 -15.25 -27.02 13.39
CA THR A 496 -15.78 -26.30 14.56
C THR A 496 -17.29 -26.40 14.73
N ALA A 497 -17.94 -27.25 13.93
CA ALA A 497 -19.37 -27.51 14.01
C ALA A 497 -19.79 -27.84 15.46
N ASN A 498 -20.80 -27.13 15.94
CA ASN A 498 -21.43 -27.24 17.26
C ASN A 498 -20.47 -27.02 18.44
N LYS A 499 -19.31 -26.37 18.23
CA LYS A 499 -18.35 -26.02 19.30
C LYS A 499 -18.56 -24.64 19.91
N GLY A 500 -19.74 -24.04 19.74
CA GLY A 500 -20.09 -22.74 20.33
C GLY A 500 -19.42 -21.52 19.70
N VAL A 501 -18.82 -21.67 18.50
CA VAL A 501 -18.26 -20.54 17.74
C VAL A 501 -19.38 -19.57 17.37
N VAL A 502 -19.18 -18.28 17.60
CA VAL A 502 -20.15 -17.22 17.27
C VAL A 502 -19.64 -16.16 16.31
N GLY A 503 -18.35 -16.18 15.99
CA GLY A 503 -17.75 -15.27 15.03
C GLY A 503 -16.36 -15.69 14.60
N LEU A 504 -15.86 -14.99 13.58
CA LEU A 504 -14.48 -15.04 13.12
C LEU A 504 -13.91 -13.64 13.02
N ASN A 505 -12.60 -13.51 13.24
CA ASN A 505 -11.88 -12.24 13.19
C ASN A 505 -10.42 -12.48 12.75
N ILE A 506 -9.80 -11.48 12.12
CA ILE A 506 -8.36 -11.43 11.89
C ILE A 506 -7.74 -10.53 12.96
N GLN A 507 -6.71 -11.00 13.66
CA GLN A 507 -5.98 -10.23 14.67
C GLN A 507 -4.90 -9.35 14.02
N GLN A 508 -4.41 -8.34 14.76
CA GLN A 508 -3.36 -7.42 14.27
C GLN A 508 -2.07 -8.11 13.83
N ASN A 509 -1.78 -9.30 14.35
CA ASN A 509 -0.63 -10.12 13.96
C ASN A 509 -0.93 -11.11 12.82
N GLY A 510 -2.10 -11.01 12.19
CA GLY A 510 -2.52 -11.89 11.09
C GLY A 510 -3.14 -13.22 11.54
N ASN A 511 -3.36 -13.43 12.84
CA ASN A 511 -4.04 -14.64 13.31
C ASN A 511 -5.53 -14.61 12.96
N LEU A 512 -5.98 -15.51 12.09
CA LEU A 512 -7.40 -15.70 11.76
C LEU A 512 -8.01 -16.62 12.82
N VAL A 513 -8.96 -16.12 13.61
CA VAL A 513 -9.54 -16.85 14.75
C VAL A 513 -11.03 -17.04 14.61
N LEU A 514 -11.53 -18.18 15.07
CA LEU A 514 -12.94 -18.45 15.35
C LEU A 514 -13.11 -18.47 16.86
N TYR A 515 -14.05 -17.69 17.40
CA TYR A 515 -14.19 -17.48 18.84
C TYR A 515 -15.60 -17.76 19.36
N GLU A 516 -15.71 -18.18 20.62
CA GLU A 516 -16.98 -18.34 21.32
C GLU A 516 -17.46 -17.05 21.99
N LYS A 517 -18.68 -17.03 22.54
CA LYS A 517 -19.29 -15.85 23.18
C LYS A 517 -18.43 -15.17 24.25
N LYS A 518 -17.60 -15.94 24.96
CA LYS A 518 -16.70 -15.44 26.01
C LYS A 518 -15.34 -14.97 25.47
N GLY A 519 -15.14 -14.95 24.15
CA GLY A 519 -13.91 -14.51 23.48
C GLY A 519 -12.81 -15.56 23.39
N LYS A 520 -13.00 -16.76 23.94
CA LYS A 520 -12.02 -17.86 23.81
C LYS A 520 -11.94 -18.33 22.36
N PHE A 521 -10.72 -18.54 21.87
CA PHE A 521 -10.47 -19.09 20.55
C PHE A 521 -10.78 -20.59 20.52
N ILE A 522 -11.63 -20.99 19.58
CA ILE A 522 -12.00 -22.39 19.32
C ILE A 522 -11.17 -22.96 18.17
N TRP A 523 -10.80 -22.11 17.20
CA TRP A 523 -9.89 -22.42 16.11
C TRP A 523 -9.07 -21.18 15.77
N GLN A 524 -7.83 -21.37 15.32
CA GLN A 524 -6.97 -20.28 14.88
C GLN A 524 -6.01 -20.75 13.77
N SER A 525 -5.74 -19.89 12.79
CA SER A 525 -4.81 -20.21 11.69
C SER A 525 -3.39 -20.46 12.20
N PHE A 526 -3.02 -19.84 13.33
CA PHE A 526 -1.71 -20.01 13.94
C PHE A 526 -1.42 -21.46 14.38
N ASP A 527 -2.45 -22.27 14.62
CA ASP A 527 -2.29 -23.69 14.95
C ASP A 527 -2.18 -24.59 13.69
N HIS A 528 -2.29 -23.99 12.49
CA HIS A 528 -2.23 -24.65 11.19
C HIS A 528 -1.26 -23.93 10.25
N PRO A 529 0.04 -23.79 10.60
CA PRO A 529 1.01 -23.14 9.72
C PRO A 529 1.20 -23.91 8.40
N THR A 530 1.62 -23.19 7.37
CA THR A 530 1.92 -23.73 6.04
C THR A 530 3.44 -23.76 5.82
N ASP A 531 3.96 -22.89 4.95
CA ASP A 531 5.38 -22.65 4.73
C ASP A 531 5.91 -21.46 5.56
N THR A 532 5.00 -20.72 6.21
CA THR A 532 5.24 -19.40 6.79
C THR A 532 4.88 -19.36 8.29
N LEU A 533 5.67 -18.62 9.06
CA LEU A 533 5.47 -18.31 10.47
C LEU A 533 5.44 -16.79 10.67
N LEU A 534 4.35 -16.25 11.18
CA LEU A 534 4.19 -14.81 11.45
C LEU A 534 4.70 -14.41 12.83
N VAL A 535 5.09 -13.15 13.01
CA VAL A 535 5.47 -12.61 14.33
C VAL A 535 4.33 -12.85 15.33
N GLY A 536 4.69 -13.43 16.47
CA GLY A 536 3.74 -13.85 17.51
C GLY A 536 3.28 -15.31 17.41
N GLN A 537 3.46 -15.97 16.26
CA GLN A 537 3.13 -17.38 16.07
C GLN A 537 4.17 -18.28 16.74
N THR A 538 3.73 -19.44 17.21
CA THR A 538 4.54 -20.34 18.05
C THR A 538 4.50 -21.77 17.51
N LEU A 539 5.66 -22.37 17.29
CA LEU A 539 5.80 -23.81 17.13
C LEU A 539 5.84 -24.48 18.51
N ARG A 540 5.15 -25.61 18.67
CA ARG A 540 4.95 -26.28 19.96
C ARG A 540 5.20 -27.78 19.86
N SER A 541 5.81 -28.35 20.88
CA SER A 541 6.08 -29.81 20.96
C SER A 541 4.80 -30.64 20.97
N ASN A 542 3.74 -30.11 21.57
CA ASN A 542 2.40 -30.72 21.64
C ASN A 542 1.42 -30.03 20.66
N GLY A 543 1.88 -29.59 19.49
CA GLY A 543 1.06 -28.86 18.52
C GLY A 543 1.76 -28.74 17.16
N PRO A 544 1.53 -27.65 16.40
CA PRO A 544 2.27 -27.44 15.16
C PRO A 544 3.75 -27.26 15.47
N ASN A 545 4.60 -28.13 14.92
CA ASN A 545 6.04 -28.11 15.18
C ASN A 545 6.88 -27.97 13.91
N LYS A 546 6.25 -27.79 12.75
CA LYS A 546 6.93 -27.74 11.46
C LYS A 546 6.28 -26.77 10.47
N LEU A 547 7.09 -26.29 9.53
CA LEU A 547 6.68 -25.61 8.31
C LEU A 547 7.07 -26.48 7.11
N VAL A 548 6.28 -26.45 6.04
CA VAL A 548 6.52 -27.22 4.81
C VAL A 548 6.45 -26.28 3.61
N SER A 549 7.51 -26.25 2.81
CA SER A 549 7.65 -25.38 1.65
C SER A 549 6.54 -25.60 0.62
N ARG A 550 6.41 -24.70 -0.36
CA ARG A 550 5.67 -25.01 -1.59
C ARG A 550 6.47 -25.94 -2.48
N THR A 551 5.77 -26.65 -3.37
CA THR A 551 6.40 -27.45 -4.44
C THR A 551 7.14 -26.55 -5.43
N SER A 552 6.53 -25.42 -5.81
CA SER A 552 7.16 -24.40 -6.65
C SER A 552 6.45 -23.05 -6.49
N ILE A 553 6.87 -22.04 -7.26
CA ILE A 553 6.16 -20.77 -7.39
C ILE A 553 4.75 -20.97 -7.99
N ALA A 554 4.62 -21.86 -8.97
CA ALA A 554 3.36 -22.11 -9.67
C ALA A 554 2.44 -23.08 -8.92
N ASP A 555 3.02 -24.01 -8.15
CA ASP A 555 2.28 -25.04 -7.42
C ASP A 555 2.44 -24.85 -5.89
N GLY A 556 1.35 -24.37 -5.27
CA GLY A 556 1.25 -24.15 -3.83
C GLY A 556 1.07 -25.41 -2.98
N SER A 557 1.05 -26.61 -3.57
CA SER A 557 1.01 -27.88 -2.82
C SER A 557 2.22 -28.05 -1.87
N GLU A 558 2.15 -29.03 -0.97
CA GLU A 558 3.25 -29.32 -0.05
C GLU A 558 4.49 -29.81 -0.80
N GLY A 559 5.56 -29.02 -0.69
CA GLY A 559 6.85 -29.27 -1.30
C GLY A 559 7.76 -30.19 -0.49
N PRO A 560 9.00 -30.40 -0.98
CA PRO A 560 9.91 -31.37 -0.39
C PRO A 560 10.70 -30.85 0.82
N TYR A 561 10.71 -29.54 1.10
CA TYR A 561 11.50 -28.97 2.18
C TYR A 561 10.64 -28.70 3.41
N SER A 562 11.18 -29.00 4.60
CA SER A 562 10.51 -28.68 5.85
C SER A 562 11.46 -28.15 6.91
N PHE A 563 10.99 -27.20 7.71
CA PHE A 563 11.67 -26.67 8.89
C PHE A 563 10.95 -27.18 10.13
N VAL A 564 11.67 -27.84 11.04
CA VAL A 564 11.09 -28.61 12.15
C VAL A 564 11.75 -28.24 13.46
N MET A 565 10.92 -27.97 14.48
CA MET A 565 11.33 -27.89 15.88
C MET A 565 11.39 -29.31 16.46
N GLU A 566 12.59 -29.79 16.77
CA GLU A 566 12.79 -31.18 17.19
C GLU A 566 13.85 -31.29 18.29
N GLN A 567 13.48 -31.93 19.41
CA GLN A 567 14.36 -32.08 20.57
C GLN A 567 14.89 -30.72 21.02
N ARG A 568 16.19 -30.46 20.89
CA ARG A 568 16.87 -29.23 21.28
C ARG A 568 17.38 -28.43 20.08
N PHE A 569 16.85 -28.71 18.89
CA PHE A 569 17.37 -28.17 17.64
C PHE A 569 16.26 -27.69 16.71
N LEU A 570 16.62 -26.76 15.85
CA LEU A 570 15.88 -26.45 14.64
C LEU A 570 16.54 -27.20 13.49
N LYS A 571 15.76 -27.99 12.77
CA LYS A 571 16.25 -28.86 11.71
C LYS A 571 15.56 -28.55 10.40
N MET A 572 16.29 -28.64 9.30
CA MET A 572 15.68 -28.65 7.96
C MET A 572 15.91 -29.97 7.25
N TYR A 573 14.83 -30.42 6.61
CA TYR A 573 14.73 -31.74 6.03
C TYR A 573 14.31 -31.65 4.57
N TYR A 574 14.82 -32.58 3.76
CA TYR A 574 14.48 -32.75 2.36
C TYR A 574 13.83 -34.13 2.12
N LYS A 575 12.59 -34.12 1.66
CA LYS A 575 11.83 -35.31 1.31
C LYS A 575 12.08 -35.66 -0.16
N THR A 576 12.59 -36.86 -0.40
CA THR A 576 12.70 -37.47 -1.74
C THR A 576 11.72 -38.62 -1.90
N LYS A 577 11.44 -39.02 -3.14
CA LYS A 577 10.61 -40.19 -3.46
C LYS A 577 11.36 -41.51 -3.22
N ASN A 578 12.69 -41.48 -3.18
CA ASN A 578 13.54 -42.67 -3.06
C ASN A 578 13.76 -43.11 -1.61
N SER A 579 13.23 -42.37 -0.63
CA SER A 579 13.38 -42.67 0.78
C SER A 579 12.09 -42.38 1.55
N PRO A 580 11.65 -43.28 2.44
CA PRO A 580 10.54 -42.98 3.34
C PRO A 580 10.93 -41.95 4.41
N LEU A 581 12.22 -41.88 4.76
CA LEU A 581 12.76 -40.94 5.74
C LEU A 581 13.32 -39.69 5.04
N PRO A 582 12.99 -38.48 5.51
CA PRO A 582 13.54 -37.27 4.93
C PRO A 582 15.01 -37.06 5.34
N LEU A 583 15.78 -36.42 4.47
CA LEU A 583 17.22 -36.20 4.61
C LEU A 583 17.50 -34.90 5.36
N LEU A 584 18.26 -34.98 6.46
CA LEU A 584 18.66 -33.81 7.25
C LEU A 584 19.77 -33.04 6.54
N TYR A 585 19.50 -31.80 6.13
CA TYR A 585 20.48 -30.94 5.44
C TYR A 585 20.84 -29.67 6.22
N TYR A 586 20.19 -29.43 7.36
CA TYR A 586 20.58 -28.37 8.28
C TYR A 586 20.16 -28.68 9.71
N ARG A 587 21.02 -28.33 10.67
CA ARG A 587 20.74 -28.36 12.10
C ARG A 587 21.35 -27.12 12.75
N SER A 588 20.54 -26.39 13.52
CA SER A 588 21.01 -25.26 14.32
C SER A 588 21.97 -25.69 15.44
N TYR A 589 22.53 -24.70 16.13
CA TYR A 589 23.10 -24.93 17.46
C TYR A 589 22.04 -25.46 18.44
N GLU A 590 22.53 -26.08 19.50
CA GLU A 590 21.68 -26.63 20.56
C GLU A 590 21.03 -25.52 21.38
N PHE A 591 19.73 -25.67 21.64
CA PHE A 591 18.96 -24.79 22.51
C PHE A 591 19.00 -25.27 23.97
N GLY A 592 19.13 -24.31 24.89
CA GLY A 592 19.15 -24.55 26.32
C GLY A 592 20.52 -25.00 26.85
N ASN A 593 20.52 -25.66 28.01
CA ASN A 593 21.71 -26.00 28.79
C ASN A 593 22.07 -27.50 28.74
N GLY A 594 21.69 -28.21 27.69
CA GLY A 594 21.93 -29.65 27.60
C GLY A 594 20.83 -30.54 28.21
N GLN A 595 19.73 -29.96 28.70
CA GLN A 595 18.64 -30.70 29.35
C GLN A 595 17.28 -30.35 28.73
N GLY A 596 16.38 -31.33 28.73
CA GLY A 596 15.02 -31.17 28.22
C GLY A 596 14.93 -31.14 26.69
N SER A 597 13.81 -30.63 26.20
CA SER A 597 13.53 -30.44 24.76
C SER A 597 12.70 -29.18 24.56
N LEU A 598 12.75 -28.53 23.40
CA LEU A 598 11.97 -27.34 23.07
C LEU A 598 10.47 -27.61 23.29
N ALA A 599 9.86 -26.89 24.22
CA ALA A 599 8.43 -26.94 24.47
C ALA A 599 7.70 -25.99 23.52
N ASN A 600 8.11 -24.72 23.49
CA ASN A 600 7.61 -23.70 22.58
C ASN A 600 8.75 -22.90 21.95
N LEU A 601 8.56 -22.51 20.70
CA LEU A 601 9.44 -21.64 19.92
C LEU A 601 8.58 -20.58 19.24
N LYS A 602 8.58 -19.36 19.77
CA LYS A 602 7.77 -18.25 19.28
C LYS A 602 8.62 -17.31 18.43
N PHE A 603 8.20 -17.08 17.20
CA PHE A 603 8.81 -16.05 16.35
C PHE A 603 8.44 -14.68 16.90
N TYR A 604 9.42 -13.91 17.32
CA TYR A 604 9.21 -12.64 18.04
C TYR A 604 9.83 -11.46 17.29
N CYS A 605 9.28 -10.30 17.61
CA CYS A 605 9.83 -9.00 17.29
C CYS A 605 9.79 -8.17 18.57
N SER A 606 10.90 -7.55 18.95
CA SER A 606 10.94 -6.59 20.05
C SER A 606 11.89 -5.44 19.74
N PRO A 607 11.61 -4.22 20.20
CA PRO A 607 12.57 -3.13 20.07
C PRO A 607 13.85 -3.46 20.87
N GLU A 608 15.03 -3.17 20.30
CA GLU A 608 16.33 -3.39 20.94
C GLU A 608 16.58 -2.38 22.08
N THR A 609 16.01 -1.18 21.96
CA THR A 609 16.08 -0.11 22.97
C THR A 609 14.70 0.50 23.22
N GLU A 610 14.52 1.22 24.33
CA GLU A 610 13.27 1.93 24.63
C GLU A 610 12.89 2.96 23.53
N GLN A 611 13.89 3.51 22.84
CA GLN A 611 13.69 4.46 21.74
C GLN A 611 13.34 3.78 20.41
N ALA A 612 13.39 2.44 20.34
CA ALA A 612 12.96 1.62 19.20
C ALA A 612 13.62 1.99 17.85
N TYR A 613 14.91 2.36 17.87
CA TYR A 613 15.69 2.63 16.64
C TYR A 613 16.02 1.36 15.84
N ALA A 614 16.03 0.22 16.51
CA ALA A 614 16.24 -1.10 15.92
C ALA A 614 15.33 -2.11 16.61
N TYR A 615 15.03 -3.18 15.89
CA TYR A 615 14.18 -4.27 16.34
C TYR A 615 14.93 -5.58 16.19
N GLU A 616 14.82 -6.45 17.17
CA GLU A 616 15.32 -7.81 17.09
C GLU A 616 14.22 -8.72 16.55
N LEU A 617 14.57 -9.50 15.52
CA LEU A 617 13.75 -10.60 15.01
C LEU A 617 14.44 -11.92 15.30
N GLY A 618 13.69 -12.89 15.82
CA GLY A 618 14.26 -14.17 16.19
C GLY A 618 13.25 -15.10 16.86
N PHE A 619 13.74 -16.01 17.69
CA PHE A 619 12.92 -16.91 18.49
C PHE A 619 13.05 -16.65 19.98
N THR A 620 11.92 -16.65 20.68
CA THR A 620 11.88 -16.91 22.13
C THR A 620 11.57 -18.37 22.32
N PHE A 621 12.22 -19.02 23.28
CA PHE A 621 12.04 -20.45 23.53
C PHE A 621 11.95 -20.78 25.01
N ASP A 622 11.20 -21.83 25.29
CA ASP A 622 11.16 -22.50 26.60
C ASP A 622 11.35 -24.01 26.44
N MET A 623 11.97 -24.62 27.43
CA MET A 623 12.31 -26.04 27.42
C MET A 623 11.33 -26.85 28.27
N LYS A 624 10.82 -27.95 27.72
CA LYS A 624 10.12 -29.01 28.43
C LYS A 624 11.12 -29.84 29.25
N GLY A 625 10.83 -30.01 30.54
CA GLY A 625 11.68 -30.80 31.44
C GLY A 625 12.98 -30.09 31.85
N SER A 626 13.05 -28.77 31.66
CA SER A 626 14.12 -27.89 32.14
C SER A 626 13.52 -26.52 32.44
N THR A 627 14.13 -25.74 33.34
CA THR A 627 13.74 -24.33 33.57
C THR A 627 14.41 -23.37 32.58
N SER A 628 15.21 -23.89 31.65
CA SER A 628 15.91 -23.10 30.64
C SER A 628 14.92 -22.46 29.65
N SER A 629 15.12 -21.17 29.40
CA SER A 629 14.43 -20.37 28.39
C SER A 629 15.37 -19.29 27.87
N GLY A 630 15.11 -18.72 26.70
CA GLY A 630 15.94 -17.64 26.18
C GLY A 630 15.47 -17.06 24.87
N THR A 631 16.34 -16.25 24.27
CA THR A 631 16.17 -15.65 22.95
C THR A 631 17.26 -16.12 22.00
N TYR A 632 16.91 -16.27 20.72
CA TYR A 632 17.82 -16.56 19.63
C TYR A 632 17.57 -15.56 18.50
N ILE A 633 18.46 -14.59 18.34
CA ILE A 633 18.31 -13.47 17.42
C ILE A 633 18.78 -13.89 16.03
N LEU A 634 17.98 -13.59 15.01
CA LEU A 634 18.27 -13.87 13.60
C LEU A 634 18.65 -12.60 12.83
N SER A 635 17.99 -11.47 13.09
CA SER A 635 18.29 -10.20 12.41
C SER A 635 17.93 -8.98 13.25
N ARG A 636 18.52 -7.83 12.90
CA ARG A 636 18.31 -6.54 13.59
C ARG A 636 17.94 -5.39 12.63
N PRO A 637 16.73 -5.39 12.03
CA PRO A 637 16.25 -4.28 11.21
C PRO A 637 16.16 -2.96 11.98
N LYS A 638 16.35 -1.84 11.28
CA LYS A 638 16.41 -0.46 11.83
C LYS A 638 15.05 0.25 11.85
N TYR A 639 13.96 -0.51 11.81
CA TYR A 639 12.59 0.02 11.76
C TYR A 639 11.62 -1.00 12.33
N ASN A 640 10.38 -0.56 12.59
CA ASN A 640 9.35 -1.42 13.14
C ASN A 640 9.12 -2.65 12.25
N SER A 641 9.43 -3.81 12.81
CA SER A 641 9.40 -5.10 12.13
C SER A 641 8.34 -6.04 12.69
N THR A 642 7.28 -5.49 13.30
CA THR A 642 6.14 -6.29 13.79
C THR A 642 5.45 -7.07 12.68
N HIS A 643 5.50 -6.56 11.44
CA HIS A 643 4.97 -7.22 10.25
C HIS A 643 6.07 -7.98 9.51
N SER A 644 6.64 -8.99 10.17
CA SER A 644 7.61 -9.90 9.56
C SER A 644 7.07 -11.31 9.46
N MET A 645 7.58 -12.04 8.48
CA MET A 645 7.26 -13.45 8.25
C MET A 645 8.52 -14.25 7.98
N LEU A 646 8.66 -15.39 8.66
CA LEU A 646 9.70 -16.38 8.40
C LEU A 646 9.11 -17.44 7.46
N ARG A 647 9.79 -17.77 6.36
CA ARG A 647 9.28 -18.73 5.37
C ARG A 647 10.33 -19.73 4.90
N VAL A 648 9.89 -20.99 4.73
CA VAL A 648 10.64 -22.02 4.01
C VAL A 648 10.29 -21.95 2.53
N GLU A 649 11.26 -21.55 1.72
CA GLU A 649 11.11 -21.35 0.29
C GLU A 649 11.14 -22.69 -0.49
N PRO A 650 10.58 -22.73 -1.72
CA PRO A 650 10.60 -23.94 -2.57
C PRO A 650 12.00 -24.41 -2.98
N ASP A 651 13.02 -23.55 -2.83
CA ASP A 651 14.42 -23.87 -3.09
C ASP A 651 15.15 -24.41 -1.84
N GLY A 652 14.45 -24.56 -0.71
CA GLY A 652 14.98 -25.06 0.55
C GLY A 652 15.62 -23.99 1.43
N LYS A 653 15.55 -22.71 1.03
CA LYS A 653 16.07 -21.61 1.84
C LYS A 653 15.08 -21.19 2.92
N LEU A 654 15.60 -20.79 4.09
CA LEU A 654 14.82 -20.13 5.13
C LEU A 654 15.08 -18.62 5.07
N LYS A 655 14.01 -17.82 4.96
CA LYS A 655 14.10 -16.35 4.82
C LYS A 655 13.17 -15.63 5.78
N ILE A 656 13.56 -14.44 6.22
CA ILE A 656 12.63 -13.48 6.85
C ILE A 656 12.33 -12.36 5.87
N TYR A 657 11.04 -12.16 5.60
CA TYR A 657 10.55 -10.99 4.88
C TYR A 657 9.91 -10.03 5.87
N THR A 658 10.36 -8.79 5.86
CA THR A 658 9.92 -7.74 6.80
C THR A 658 9.22 -6.63 6.01
N PHE A 659 8.02 -6.28 6.44
CA PHE A 659 7.19 -5.25 5.82
C PHE A 659 7.37 -3.91 6.54
N ASN A 660 7.97 -2.94 5.85
CA ASN A 660 8.12 -1.57 6.31
C ASN A 660 6.91 -0.73 5.86
N GLU A 661 6.04 -0.38 6.81
CA GLU A 661 4.82 0.39 6.55
C GLU A 661 5.08 1.87 6.25
N ASN A 662 6.27 2.37 6.58
CA ASN A 662 6.61 3.80 6.51
C ASN A 662 7.20 4.23 5.17
N VAL A 663 7.38 3.31 4.23
CA VAL A 663 7.93 3.61 2.90
C VAL A 663 6.91 3.30 1.82
N GLU A 664 6.92 4.08 0.75
CA GLU A 664 5.98 3.90 -0.36
C GLU A 664 6.48 2.91 -1.40
N TRP A 665 7.80 2.78 -1.58
CA TRP A 665 8.42 1.82 -2.48
C TRP A 665 9.39 0.90 -1.74
N GLY A 666 9.49 -0.35 -2.19
CA GLY A 666 10.42 -1.31 -1.58
C GLY A 666 10.03 -1.71 -0.16
N THR A 667 8.72 -1.75 0.14
CA THR A 667 8.22 -2.06 1.50
C THR A 667 8.62 -3.43 2.02
N TRP A 668 9.01 -4.35 1.15
CA TRP A 668 9.45 -5.67 1.56
C TRP A 668 10.96 -5.79 1.49
N GLU A 669 11.56 -6.04 2.64
CA GLU A 669 12.97 -6.35 2.76
C GLU A 669 13.16 -7.83 3.14
N ASN A 670 14.24 -8.42 2.64
CA ASN A 670 14.68 -9.74 3.11
C ASN A 670 15.76 -9.53 4.18
N THR A 671 15.36 -9.54 5.45
CA THR A 671 16.23 -9.16 6.57
C THR A 671 17.06 -10.32 7.12
N PHE A 672 16.79 -11.56 6.70
CA PHE A 672 17.55 -12.75 7.10
C PHE A 672 17.47 -13.84 6.05
N LYS A 673 18.61 -14.51 5.77
CA LYS A 673 18.69 -15.66 4.87
C LYS A 673 19.65 -16.70 5.43
N LEU A 674 19.14 -17.89 5.78
CA LEU A 674 19.99 -18.95 6.32
C LEU A 674 20.98 -19.49 5.28
N PHE A 675 20.60 -19.53 4.00
CA PHE A 675 21.46 -19.97 2.89
C PHE A 675 21.63 -18.83 1.87
N ASP A 676 22.52 -17.89 2.19
CA ASP A 676 22.90 -16.80 1.28
C ASP A 676 24.28 -17.00 0.64
N GLY A 677 25.12 -17.87 1.22
CA GLY A 677 26.47 -18.12 0.76
C GLY A 677 27.55 -17.28 1.44
N ASP A 678 27.16 -16.21 2.13
CA ASP A 678 28.08 -15.27 2.79
C ASP A 678 28.00 -15.38 4.33
N ASP A 679 26.87 -15.01 4.92
CA ASP A 679 26.79 -14.72 6.37
C ASP A 679 26.47 -15.92 7.29
N TYR A 680 25.86 -16.99 6.75
CA TYR A 680 25.33 -18.10 7.57
C TYR A 680 25.75 -19.48 7.03
N GLU A 681 24.98 -20.04 6.09
CA GLU A 681 25.26 -21.35 5.50
C GLU A 681 25.60 -21.25 4.02
N SER A 682 26.53 -22.12 3.60
CA SER A 682 26.88 -22.27 2.19
C SER A 682 25.66 -22.76 1.38
N LEU A 683 25.49 -22.21 0.18
CA LEU A 683 24.54 -22.71 -0.79
C LEU A 683 24.83 -24.15 -1.22
N CYS A 684 26.07 -24.63 -1.08
CA CYS A 684 26.43 -26.00 -1.42
C CYS A 684 25.81 -27.04 -0.47
N ASN A 685 25.37 -26.63 0.72
CA ASN A 685 24.67 -27.49 1.68
C ASN A 685 23.19 -27.71 1.29
N LEU A 686 22.67 -26.98 0.31
CA LEU A 686 21.31 -27.20 -0.18
C LEU A 686 21.24 -28.48 -1.03
N PRO A 687 20.26 -29.37 -0.79
CA PRO A 687 20.14 -30.64 -1.50
C PRO A 687 20.15 -30.52 -3.03
N ARG A 688 19.52 -29.47 -3.58
CA ARG A 688 19.35 -29.29 -5.03
C ARG A 688 19.96 -28.01 -5.60
N LYS A 689 20.95 -27.40 -4.93
CA LYS A 689 21.67 -26.23 -5.47
C LYS A 689 22.22 -26.48 -6.88
N CYS A 690 22.81 -27.65 -7.11
CA CYS A 690 23.35 -28.05 -8.42
C CYS A 690 22.51 -29.09 -9.16
N GLY A 691 21.21 -29.14 -8.87
CA GLY A 691 20.27 -30.07 -9.51
C GLY A 691 20.22 -31.43 -8.82
N SER A 692 19.96 -32.47 -9.60
CA SER A 692 19.86 -33.87 -9.11
C SER A 692 21.22 -34.57 -8.97
N LEU A 693 22.24 -34.02 -9.61
CA LEU A 693 23.64 -34.38 -9.47
C LEU A 693 24.48 -33.17 -9.92
N GLY A 694 25.50 -32.79 -9.14
CA GLY A 694 26.44 -31.75 -9.54
C GLY A 694 27.40 -31.38 -8.42
N ILE A 695 28.63 -31.02 -8.76
CA ILE A 695 29.65 -30.59 -7.80
C ILE A 695 29.48 -29.09 -7.55
N CYS A 696 29.40 -28.72 -6.28
CA CYS A 696 29.33 -27.35 -5.80
C CYS A 696 30.62 -26.96 -5.08
N GLU A 697 31.16 -25.81 -5.44
CA GLU A 697 32.34 -25.17 -4.85
C GLU A 697 32.07 -23.67 -4.79
N ASP A 698 32.41 -23.02 -3.67
CA ASP A 698 32.24 -21.57 -3.47
C ASP A 698 30.85 -21.07 -3.86
N ASN A 699 29.81 -21.81 -3.43
CA ASN A 699 28.40 -21.51 -3.71
C ASN A 699 28.00 -21.55 -5.21
N GLN A 700 28.87 -22.08 -6.07
CA GLN A 700 28.71 -22.20 -7.51
C GLN A 700 28.74 -23.67 -7.97
N CYS A 701 28.02 -23.96 -9.05
CA CYS A 701 28.00 -25.31 -9.63
C CYS A 701 29.10 -25.41 -10.69
N VAL A 702 30.17 -26.14 -10.35
CA VAL A 702 31.42 -26.11 -11.13
C VAL A 702 31.58 -27.30 -12.06
N ALA A 703 31.00 -28.45 -11.73
CA ALA A 703 31.16 -29.66 -12.55
C ALA A 703 29.97 -30.62 -12.49
N CYS A 704 29.85 -31.43 -13.54
CA CYS A 704 28.92 -32.54 -13.67
C CYS A 704 29.69 -33.86 -13.68
N PRO A 705 29.55 -34.72 -12.66
CA PRO A 705 30.17 -36.04 -12.65
C PRO A 705 29.56 -36.98 -13.68
N LYS A 706 30.41 -37.57 -14.54
CA LYS A 706 30.05 -38.60 -15.52
C LYS A 706 30.99 -39.81 -15.42
N PRO A 707 30.61 -40.98 -15.96
CA PRO A 707 31.50 -42.15 -16.00
C PRO A 707 32.84 -41.89 -16.69
N LYS A 708 32.88 -40.98 -17.68
CA LYS A 708 34.09 -40.59 -18.42
C LYS A 708 34.90 -39.47 -17.75
N GLY A 709 34.53 -39.06 -16.53
CA GLY A 709 35.17 -37.97 -15.80
C GLY A 709 34.23 -36.77 -15.54
N LEU A 710 34.83 -35.64 -15.18
CA LEU A 710 34.09 -34.40 -14.89
C LEU A 710 33.86 -33.61 -16.17
N MET A 711 32.63 -33.17 -16.39
CA MET A 711 32.26 -32.23 -17.45
C MET A 711 31.84 -30.88 -16.84
N GLY A 712 31.79 -29.83 -17.66
CA GLY A 712 31.21 -28.55 -17.24
C GLY A 712 29.77 -28.74 -16.74
N TRP A 713 29.41 -28.03 -15.66
CA TRP A 713 28.05 -28.10 -15.13
C TRP A 713 27.03 -27.46 -16.07
N SER A 714 25.84 -28.05 -16.12
CA SER A 714 24.66 -27.46 -16.77
C SER A 714 23.39 -27.98 -16.09
N LYS A 715 22.25 -27.36 -16.39
CA LYS A 715 20.94 -27.77 -15.85
C LYS A 715 20.53 -29.20 -16.24
N SER A 716 21.14 -29.78 -17.28
CA SER A 716 20.93 -31.17 -17.69
C SER A 716 21.83 -32.17 -16.95
N CYS A 717 22.66 -31.71 -16.02
CA CYS A 717 23.42 -32.61 -15.16
C CYS A 717 22.48 -33.45 -14.30
N ALA A 718 22.56 -34.76 -14.51
CA ALA A 718 21.69 -35.73 -13.89
C ALA A 718 22.44 -37.05 -13.65
N PRO A 719 22.01 -37.83 -12.63
CA PRO A 719 22.49 -39.18 -12.41
C PRO A 719 22.30 -40.09 -13.63
N PRO A 720 23.08 -41.17 -13.76
CA PRO A 720 22.81 -42.22 -14.74
C PRO A 720 21.41 -42.82 -14.54
N VAL A 721 20.73 -43.15 -15.65
CA VAL A 721 19.46 -43.86 -15.60
C VAL A 721 19.72 -45.32 -15.23
N LEU A 722 19.19 -45.75 -14.09
CA LEU A 722 19.32 -47.13 -13.61
C LEU A 722 18.20 -48.02 -14.16
N SER A 723 18.51 -49.29 -14.41
CA SER A 723 17.50 -50.30 -14.75
C SER A 723 16.61 -50.64 -13.54
N PRO A 724 15.36 -51.09 -13.74
CA PRO A 724 14.50 -51.53 -12.65
C PRO A 724 15.19 -52.59 -11.77
N CYS A 725 15.18 -52.38 -10.46
CA CYS A 725 15.84 -53.25 -9.51
C CYS A 725 15.15 -54.64 -9.49
N LYS A 726 15.85 -55.70 -9.90
CA LYS A 726 15.31 -57.08 -9.94
C LYS A 726 15.75 -57.96 -8.76
N GLY A 727 16.39 -57.38 -7.73
CA GLY A 727 17.06 -58.12 -6.66
C GLY A 727 18.37 -58.74 -7.16
N GLY A 728 19.43 -58.65 -6.34
CA GLY A 728 20.77 -59.13 -6.68
C GLY A 728 21.63 -58.06 -7.38
N GLY A 729 22.76 -57.67 -6.76
CA GLY A 729 23.66 -56.62 -7.22
C GLY A 729 24.48 -56.89 -8.48
N ASP A 730 24.17 -57.93 -9.26
CA ASP A 730 25.07 -58.44 -10.31
C ASP A 730 25.17 -57.53 -11.56
N ASN A 731 24.20 -56.63 -11.79
CA ASN A 731 24.11 -55.79 -12.99
C ASN A 731 24.38 -54.28 -12.77
N VAL A 732 25.01 -53.89 -11.65
CA VAL A 732 25.30 -52.47 -11.35
C VAL A 732 26.79 -52.18 -11.25
N GLY A 733 27.23 -51.12 -11.91
CA GLY A 733 28.58 -50.58 -11.89
C GLY A 733 28.65 -49.32 -11.02
N TYR A 734 29.88 -48.84 -10.79
CA TYR A 734 30.12 -47.60 -10.06
C TYR A 734 31.26 -46.82 -10.72
N TYR A 735 31.12 -45.49 -10.80
CA TYR A 735 32.24 -44.59 -11.11
C TYR A 735 32.60 -43.74 -9.91
N LYS A 736 33.90 -43.49 -9.74
CA LYS A 736 34.50 -42.80 -8.59
C LYS A 736 34.54 -41.29 -8.84
N VAL A 737 34.14 -40.50 -7.86
CA VAL A 737 34.30 -39.04 -7.81
C VAL A 737 35.08 -38.70 -6.55
N VAL A 738 36.20 -37.99 -6.71
CA VAL A 738 37.17 -37.73 -5.63
C VAL A 738 37.00 -36.31 -5.09
N GLY A 739 37.24 -36.13 -3.78
CA GLY A 739 37.22 -34.81 -3.14
C GLY A 739 35.81 -34.25 -3.03
N VAL A 740 34.83 -35.11 -2.72
CA VAL A 740 33.42 -34.71 -2.60
C VAL A 740 32.75 -35.33 -1.39
N GLU A 741 31.84 -34.58 -0.80
CA GLU A 741 30.94 -35.02 0.28
C GLU A 741 29.48 -34.86 -0.12
N HIS A 742 28.61 -35.59 0.57
CA HIS A 742 27.17 -35.43 0.43
C HIS A 742 26.70 -34.19 1.20
N PHE A 743 25.67 -33.50 0.73
CA PHE A 743 25.12 -32.32 1.42
C PHE A 743 24.65 -32.59 2.86
N THR A 744 24.42 -33.85 3.24
CA THR A 744 24.06 -34.23 4.62
C THR A 744 25.26 -34.53 5.52
N ASN A 745 26.50 -34.48 5.00
CA ASN A 745 27.69 -34.95 5.70
C ASN A 745 27.95 -34.22 7.02
N GLY A 746 27.60 -32.93 7.11
CA GLY A 746 27.68 -32.16 8.36
C GLY A 746 26.77 -32.67 9.49
N TYR A 747 25.84 -33.56 9.18
CA TYR A 747 24.83 -34.05 10.13
C TYR A 747 24.67 -35.58 10.16
N THR A 748 25.27 -36.30 9.20
CA THR A 748 25.20 -37.77 9.10
C THR A 748 26.58 -38.32 8.83
N GLU A 749 27.14 -39.08 9.78
CA GLU A 749 28.50 -39.62 9.67
C GLU A 749 28.61 -40.88 8.80
N GLY A 750 27.49 -41.59 8.58
CA GLY A 750 27.46 -42.88 7.90
C GLY A 750 27.79 -44.07 8.83
N ASP A 751 27.56 -45.27 8.32
CA ASP A 751 27.79 -46.52 9.03
C ASP A 751 29.29 -46.89 9.01
N GLY A 752 29.71 -47.71 9.97
CA GLY A 752 31.05 -48.27 10.02
C GLY A 752 31.78 -48.00 11.34
N PRO A 753 33.07 -48.37 11.42
CA PRO A 753 33.98 -48.63 10.30
C PRO A 753 33.65 -49.90 9.50
N MET A 754 33.76 -49.87 8.17
CA MET A 754 33.57 -51.04 7.27
C MET A 754 34.44 -50.95 6.01
N LYS A 755 34.76 -52.09 5.38
CA LYS A 755 35.57 -52.09 4.15
C LYS A 755 34.78 -51.51 2.98
N LEU A 756 35.48 -50.87 2.04
CA LEU A 756 34.90 -50.31 0.82
C LEU A 756 34.03 -51.31 0.03
N ASN A 757 34.48 -52.56 -0.09
CA ASN A 757 33.72 -53.58 -0.82
C ASN A 757 32.41 -53.96 -0.11
N ASP A 758 32.40 -53.97 1.23
CA ASP A 758 31.20 -54.27 2.01
C ASP A 758 30.16 -53.14 1.84
N CYS A 759 30.62 -51.89 1.89
CA CYS A 759 29.80 -50.70 1.59
C CYS A 759 29.19 -50.76 0.17
N ARG A 760 30.01 -51.14 -0.82
CA ARG A 760 29.57 -51.35 -2.21
C ARG A 760 28.49 -52.43 -2.31
N VAL A 761 28.70 -53.60 -1.70
CA VAL A 761 27.74 -54.71 -1.70
C VAL A 761 26.43 -54.27 -1.04
N LYS A 762 26.51 -53.54 0.09
CA LYS A 762 25.34 -52.98 0.78
C LYS A 762 24.50 -52.09 -0.14
N CYS A 763 25.14 -51.13 -0.84
CA CYS A 763 24.44 -50.26 -1.79
C CYS A 763 23.96 -51.00 -3.06
N SER A 764 24.66 -52.05 -3.48
CA SER A 764 24.28 -52.82 -4.67
C SER A 764 22.98 -53.61 -4.42
N ASN A 765 22.83 -54.14 -3.21
CA ASN A 765 21.66 -54.90 -2.78
C ASN A 765 20.47 -54.01 -2.36
N ASP A 766 20.71 -52.72 -2.10
CA ASP A 766 19.65 -51.75 -1.82
C ASP A 766 19.16 -51.08 -3.12
N CYS A 767 17.89 -51.34 -3.45
CA CYS A 767 17.24 -50.74 -4.61
C CYS A 767 17.01 -49.23 -4.48
N GLY A 768 16.93 -48.71 -3.25
CA GLY A 768 16.81 -47.28 -2.97
C GLY A 768 18.16 -46.55 -3.06
N CYS A 769 19.29 -47.26 -2.99
CA CYS A 769 20.62 -46.67 -3.03
C CYS A 769 21.01 -46.24 -4.45
N LEU A 770 21.26 -44.94 -4.64
CA LEU A 770 21.75 -44.35 -5.90
C LEU A 770 23.29 -44.22 -5.94
N GLY A 771 23.94 -44.38 -4.79
CA GLY A 771 25.37 -44.27 -4.64
C GLY A 771 25.74 -44.23 -3.17
N PHE A 772 27.04 -44.22 -2.89
CA PHE A 772 27.53 -44.10 -1.53
C PHE A 772 28.74 -43.18 -1.45
N PHE A 773 28.89 -42.52 -0.31
CA PHE A 773 30.05 -41.72 0.03
C PHE A 773 30.89 -42.50 1.04
N TYR A 774 32.20 -42.51 0.82
CA TYR A 774 33.15 -43.27 1.62
C TYR A 774 34.30 -42.37 2.05
N LYS A 775 34.56 -42.35 3.36
CA LYS A 775 35.68 -41.65 3.97
C LYS A 775 36.78 -42.65 4.25
N GLU A 776 37.84 -42.63 3.45
CA GLU A 776 38.89 -43.66 3.49
C GLU A 776 39.62 -43.67 4.85
N GLU A 777 39.83 -42.52 5.47
CA GLU A 777 40.54 -42.39 6.75
C GLU A 777 39.78 -42.95 7.96
N SER A 778 38.44 -42.89 7.95
CA SER A 778 37.59 -43.38 9.04
C SER A 778 36.86 -44.69 8.70
N SER A 779 37.01 -45.17 7.46
CA SER A 779 36.26 -46.31 6.91
C SER A 779 34.74 -46.18 7.09
N LYS A 780 34.23 -44.93 7.06
CA LYS A 780 32.80 -44.63 7.18
C LYS A 780 32.13 -44.66 5.81
N CYS A 781 30.94 -45.24 5.78
CA CYS A 781 30.16 -45.54 4.58
C CYS A 781 28.76 -44.91 4.71
N LEU A 782 28.44 -43.94 3.86
CA LEU A 782 27.15 -43.30 3.79
C LEU A 782 26.43 -43.70 2.49
N LEU A 783 25.44 -44.57 2.59
CA LEU A 783 24.54 -44.89 1.47
C LEU A 783 23.55 -43.75 1.31
N VAL A 784 23.27 -43.36 0.06
CA VAL A 784 22.36 -42.24 -0.20
C VAL A 784 21.22 -42.63 -1.17
N PRO A 785 19.96 -42.28 -0.82
CA PRO A 785 18.81 -42.48 -1.70
C PRO A 785 18.63 -41.34 -2.71
N GLU A 786 19.35 -40.24 -2.52
CA GLU A 786 19.42 -39.08 -3.42
C GLU A 786 20.88 -38.66 -3.52
N LEU A 787 21.37 -38.34 -4.72
CA LEU A 787 22.74 -37.82 -4.87
C LEU A 787 22.79 -36.30 -4.64
N GLY A 788 21.92 -35.56 -5.34
CA GLY A 788 21.77 -34.12 -5.16
C GLY A 788 23.07 -33.35 -5.40
N THR A 789 23.29 -32.32 -4.58
CA THR A 789 24.50 -31.50 -4.61
C THR A 789 25.63 -32.21 -3.88
N LEU A 790 26.78 -32.32 -4.56
CA LEU A 790 28.03 -32.85 -4.03
C LEU A 790 28.89 -31.67 -3.61
N VAL A 791 29.22 -31.57 -2.32
CA VAL A 791 30.06 -30.50 -1.78
C VAL A 791 31.51 -30.83 -2.09
N LYS A 792 32.22 -29.95 -2.80
CA LYS A 792 33.65 -30.14 -3.05
C LYS A 792 34.44 -29.91 -1.77
N VAL A 793 35.38 -30.80 -1.47
CA VAL A 793 36.26 -30.71 -0.31
C VAL A 793 37.72 -30.89 -0.72
N THR A 794 38.62 -30.37 0.09
CA THR A 794 40.07 -30.48 -0.15
C THR A 794 40.61 -31.87 0.16
N ASN A 795 39.95 -32.64 1.04
CA ASN A 795 40.36 -33.99 1.37
C ASN A 795 40.00 -34.98 0.26
N LEU A 796 41.01 -35.42 -0.49
CA LEU A 796 40.86 -36.39 -1.59
C LEU A 796 40.50 -37.81 -1.10
N ALA A 797 40.64 -38.10 0.20
CA ALA A 797 40.21 -39.36 0.81
C ALA A 797 38.68 -39.46 0.96
N HIS A 798 37.96 -38.35 0.75
CA HIS A 798 36.49 -38.34 0.73
C HIS A 798 36.01 -38.57 -0.71
N VAL A 799 35.30 -39.68 -0.91
CA VAL A 799 35.03 -40.20 -2.25
C VAL A 799 33.56 -40.56 -2.38
N ALA A 800 32.93 -40.18 -3.49
CA ALA A 800 31.62 -40.70 -3.88
C ALA A 800 31.76 -41.79 -4.94
N TYR A 801 30.96 -42.85 -4.80
CA TYR A 801 30.78 -43.89 -5.79
C TYR A 801 29.33 -43.85 -6.28
N ILE A 802 29.15 -43.38 -7.52
CA ILE A 802 27.83 -43.20 -8.11
C ILE A 802 27.44 -44.47 -8.87
N LYS A 803 26.25 -45.00 -8.58
CA LYS A 803 25.72 -46.21 -9.19
C LYS A 803 25.39 -45.94 -10.66
N MET A 804 25.76 -46.88 -11.54
CA MET A 804 25.47 -46.82 -12.97
C MET A 804 25.11 -48.21 -13.50
N PRO A 805 24.43 -48.33 -14.65
CA PRO A 805 24.32 -49.60 -15.36
C PRO A 805 25.71 -50.12 -15.72
N LYS A 806 25.91 -51.45 -15.65
CA LYS A 806 27.10 -52.09 -16.21
C LYS A 806 27.09 -52.07 -17.73
#